data_AF-A0A842RFT1-F1
#
_entry.id   AF-A0A842RFT1-F1
#
_cell.length_a   1.000
_cell.length_b   1.000
_cell.length_c   1.000
_cell.angle_alpha   90.00
_cell.angle_beta   90.00
_cell.angle_gamma   90.00
#
_symmetry.space_group_name_H-M   'P 1'
#
loop_
_entity.id
_entity.type
_entity.pdbx_description
1 polymer ?
#
loop_
_entity_poly.entity_id
_entity_poly.type
_entity_poly.pdbx_seq_one_letter_code
_entity_poly.pdbx_strand_id
1 'polypeptide(L)'
;MSEDIRIGVYICQCGSNIASIVDCKAVTEYAGKLSYVVHTQTLKYTCSKPSQQQIQKDIQDHHLTRVIIASCSPRMHEETFRKTVQAAGLNPYLFEMANIREQVSWVTDDPAKATQKAKDLVRMAVKRTALLQPLEPNIVSGYPQALVVGGGVTGITAALALAGLDIDTIVVEKEPTIGGKMAQLDKTFPTQDCSACILTPKMAELTDHPKITLLTNSELSNVSGYVGNFNVDILQHPRYIDPEKCTACGDCMEYCPSEIISKFDEGLVTHKAIYIPFPQAVPQCFIIDKKGIPPCRDGCPADIHVQGYVNLIAEGKYKEALALIREENPFPSVCGKICVGHCELQCGRGEVDQPVAIRALKNFVAEYERGHLKEEQTTEPIPKKYKEKVAIVGAGPSGLSASWMLAKKGYDVTIYEMKEKAGGLLRYAIPNYRLPKDVLDEEIQRILDLGVKLKTGFTVGQSEELTFDDLKRRGLLRKKGYHAVIVATGAVGSYQLRVEGEQLSGVNPGLEFLKAVNEGKITSLSGKVGIVGGGNTAVDVARVAIRLGAEEVKILYRRSRKEMPAYQEEIDDALDEGIILQTQVQIDKFLGEGDKLVGIQLLKTRLGEPDKDGRRRAICIEDSEYQEDFDHIFVAIGQYFDRDIIPEDMIDEHGNLIVDPKTLQSPQHPHIFCCGEFYYSPESVIEAIASGKWAGESVHRYLQGEDLYAGRPEKATTHSQIYKGRVRSGEVIQDIPVERANDLKRVPPPKAPVTKRVNTPNVEVTKPFTEEQAQSEAGRCLSCANCGVCKECVRHCEAQAINHDALPIIHQEKVGGIILATGFHTFDPRVIPNYHYKDPGYPDIITGLEFERLTNSAGPTEGKLLVPSTGKKPQMIAFINCVGSRDKEFHEYCSRYCCTASVKHSFLMKNKYGDEIDTVVFYKDIRTFGKGYEELYNKSRTMGVQFIKGIPSEIRKDTNNRLYFDVYNDELDKIIRYRPDLIVLQTAMEPQPDAKQLSEMMGLSTDKDGFFLEKHIKLGPVETASSGKFIAGACRGPLDITDAVSQGTAAAMLAAKLIKNKSIEKEAITAIINKDLCSGCGTCVSTCTFNALSLEMDADGKMKSQLNNILCEGCGACAVACPSKAIDMKHYSDQQIEVMIESAFEDLSSTPS
;
A
#
# COMPACT_ATOMS: atom_id res chain seq x y z
N MET A 1 -38.39 -25.85 -50.40
CA MET A 1 -38.48 -26.14 -48.95
C MET A 1 -37.64 -27.38 -48.71
N SER A 2 -36.69 -27.37 -47.76
CA SER A 2 -36.09 -28.63 -47.32
C SER A 2 -37.19 -29.40 -46.58
N GLU A 3 -37.58 -30.59 -47.06
CA GLU A 3 -38.62 -31.42 -46.45
C GLU A 3 -38.23 -31.92 -45.04
N ASP A 4 -36.99 -31.65 -44.60
CA ASP A 4 -36.39 -32.18 -43.37
C ASP A 4 -36.61 -31.31 -42.12
N ILE A 5 -37.11 -30.06 -42.24
CA ILE A 5 -37.32 -29.15 -41.10
C ILE A 5 -38.77 -29.22 -40.59
N ARG A 6 -38.95 -29.71 -39.36
CA ARG A 6 -40.24 -29.96 -38.71
C ARG A 6 -40.23 -29.41 -37.29
N ILE A 7 -40.88 -28.26 -37.07
CA ILE A 7 -40.82 -27.51 -35.81
C ILE A 7 -42.07 -27.77 -34.97
N GLY A 8 -41.89 -28.13 -33.70
CA GLY A 8 -42.96 -28.13 -32.69
C GLY A 8 -42.91 -26.88 -31.82
N VAL A 9 -44.03 -26.17 -31.66
CA VAL A 9 -44.11 -24.93 -30.86
C VAL A 9 -45.04 -25.11 -29.66
N TYR A 10 -44.50 -24.91 -28.46
CA TYR A 10 -45.24 -25.07 -27.21
C TYR A 10 -45.39 -23.73 -26.49
N ILE A 11 -46.63 -23.32 -26.22
CA ILE A 11 -46.93 -22.08 -25.52
C ILE A 11 -47.30 -22.37 -24.06
N CYS A 12 -46.54 -21.83 -23.12
CA CYS A 12 -46.77 -22.03 -21.69
C CYS A 12 -47.76 -21.01 -21.12
N GLN A 13 -48.73 -21.48 -20.33
CA GLN A 13 -49.61 -20.58 -19.56
C GLN A 13 -48.95 -20.07 -18.26
N CYS A 14 -48.01 -20.85 -17.71
CA CYS A 14 -47.33 -20.61 -16.44
C CYS A 14 -48.32 -20.29 -15.29
N GLY A 15 -49.42 -21.04 -15.24
CA GLY A 15 -50.56 -20.73 -14.37
C GLY A 15 -51.25 -19.46 -14.85
N SER A 16 -51.25 -18.41 -14.02
CA SER A 16 -51.69 -17.07 -14.42
C SER A 16 -50.56 -16.17 -14.91
N ASN A 17 -49.28 -16.50 -14.69
CA ASN A 17 -48.19 -15.55 -14.95
C ASN A 17 -48.08 -15.11 -16.41
N ILE A 18 -48.42 -15.99 -17.37
CA ILE A 18 -48.47 -15.64 -18.79
C ILE A 18 -49.93 -15.49 -19.22
N ALA A 19 -50.77 -16.47 -18.90
CA ALA A 19 -52.14 -16.54 -19.38
C ALA A 19 -53.09 -15.44 -18.85
N SER A 20 -52.73 -14.69 -17.79
CA SER A 20 -53.57 -13.56 -17.32
C SER A 20 -53.52 -12.34 -18.24
N ILE A 21 -52.47 -12.22 -19.06
CA ILE A 21 -52.22 -11.06 -19.92
C ILE A 21 -52.09 -11.48 -21.39
N VAL A 22 -51.40 -12.59 -21.67
CA VAL A 22 -51.18 -13.10 -23.02
C VAL A 22 -52.24 -14.16 -23.36
N ASP A 23 -52.98 -13.95 -24.45
CA ASP A 23 -53.87 -14.97 -25.00
C ASP A 23 -53.04 -16.10 -25.63
N CYS A 24 -52.68 -17.07 -24.80
CA CYS A 24 -51.85 -18.20 -25.18
C CYS A 24 -52.49 -19.05 -26.28
N LYS A 25 -53.83 -19.07 -26.37
CA LYS A 25 -54.53 -19.82 -27.42
C LYS A 25 -54.37 -19.11 -28.76
N ALA A 26 -54.57 -17.79 -28.79
CA ALA A 26 -54.35 -17.00 -30.00
C ALA A 26 -52.88 -17.04 -30.49
N VAL A 27 -51.91 -17.09 -29.56
CA VAL A 27 -50.49 -17.29 -29.92
C VAL A 27 -50.25 -18.68 -30.51
N THR A 28 -50.88 -19.72 -29.96
CA THR A 28 -50.75 -21.11 -30.44
C THR A 28 -51.36 -21.30 -31.83
N GLU A 29 -52.55 -20.72 -32.06
CA GLU A 29 -53.21 -20.73 -33.36
C GLU A 29 -52.41 -19.95 -34.42
N TYR A 30 -51.81 -18.83 -34.04
CA TYR A 30 -50.92 -18.07 -34.90
C TYR A 30 -49.65 -18.85 -35.25
N ALA A 31 -49.00 -19.47 -34.25
CA ALA A 31 -47.78 -20.25 -34.46
C ALA A 31 -47.99 -21.39 -35.47
N GLY A 32 -49.17 -22.01 -35.49
CA GLY A 32 -49.51 -23.09 -36.41
C GLY A 32 -49.61 -22.67 -37.88
N LYS A 33 -49.63 -21.37 -38.18
CA LYS A 33 -49.64 -20.82 -39.55
C LYS A 33 -48.26 -20.47 -40.08
N LEU A 34 -47.22 -20.55 -39.23
CA LEU A 34 -45.86 -20.18 -39.59
C LEU A 34 -45.18 -21.32 -40.37
N SER A 35 -44.32 -20.95 -41.32
CA SER A 35 -43.55 -21.91 -42.11
C SER A 35 -42.72 -22.84 -41.23
N TYR A 36 -42.60 -24.11 -41.65
CA TYR A 36 -41.89 -25.20 -40.95
C TYR A 36 -42.56 -25.72 -39.66
N VAL A 37 -43.59 -25.05 -39.14
CA VAL A 37 -44.32 -25.51 -37.94
C VAL A 37 -45.31 -26.61 -38.32
N VAL A 38 -45.15 -27.79 -37.70
CA VAL A 38 -46.00 -28.97 -37.98
C VAL A 38 -46.83 -29.41 -36.78
N HIS A 39 -46.51 -28.88 -35.58
CA HIS A 39 -47.24 -29.16 -34.35
C HIS A 39 -47.23 -27.93 -33.43
N THR A 40 -48.38 -27.58 -32.86
CA THR A 40 -48.47 -26.54 -31.84
C THR A 40 -49.35 -26.98 -30.68
N GLN A 41 -48.97 -26.58 -29.46
CA GLN A 41 -49.74 -26.93 -28.28
C GLN A 41 -49.61 -25.89 -27.17
N THR A 42 -50.74 -25.56 -26.54
CA THR A 42 -50.75 -24.82 -25.27
C THR A 42 -50.63 -25.79 -24.10
N LEU A 43 -49.66 -25.57 -23.21
CA LEU A 43 -49.46 -26.37 -22.00
C LEU A 43 -49.52 -25.49 -20.76
N LYS A 44 -50.15 -25.99 -19.69
CA LYS A 44 -50.35 -25.21 -18.46
C LYS A 44 -49.02 -24.82 -17.78
N TYR A 45 -48.11 -25.80 -17.66
CA TYR A 45 -46.76 -25.62 -17.15
C TYR A 45 -45.79 -26.45 -18.00
N THR A 46 -45.15 -25.85 -18.99
CA THR A 46 -44.23 -26.58 -19.91
C THR A 46 -43.08 -27.25 -19.16
N CYS A 47 -42.56 -26.63 -18.10
CA CYS A 47 -41.47 -27.18 -17.29
C CYS A 47 -41.88 -28.34 -16.37
N SER A 48 -43.17 -28.64 -16.22
CA SER A 48 -43.63 -29.76 -15.39
C SER A 48 -43.32 -31.11 -16.05
N LYS A 49 -43.09 -32.15 -15.24
CA LYS A 49 -42.76 -33.49 -15.75
C LYS A 49 -43.78 -34.06 -16.76
N PRO A 50 -45.11 -33.93 -16.56
CA PRO A 50 -46.09 -34.39 -17.53
C PRO A 50 -45.98 -33.67 -18.88
N SER A 51 -45.80 -32.34 -18.86
CA SER A 51 -45.59 -31.55 -20.08
C SER A 51 -44.29 -31.93 -20.80
N GLN A 52 -43.20 -32.15 -20.07
CA GLN A 52 -41.94 -32.61 -20.66
C GLN A 52 -42.11 -33.98 -21.35
N GLN A 53 -42.83 -34.92 -20.72
CA GLN A 53 -43.13 -36.21 -21.32
C GLN A 53 -44.03 -36.09 -22.56
N GLN A 54 -44.99 -35.16 -22.54
CA GLN A 54 -45.80 -34.85 -23.71
C GLN A 54 -44.95 -34.31 -24.86
N ILE A 55 -44.08 -33.33 -24.59
CA ILE A 55 -43.14 -32.79 -25.59
C ILE A 55 -42.25 -33.91 -26.16
N GLN A 56 -41.73 -34.81 -25.31
CA GLN A 56 -40.92 -35.95 -25.75
C GLN A 56 -41.70 -36.89 -26.67
N LYS A 57 -42.95 -37.18 -26.32
CA LYS A 57 -43.85 -38.01 -27.13
C LYS A 57 -44.13 -37.36 -28.47
N ASP A 58 -44.47 -36.08 -28.49
CA ASP A 58 -44.76 -35.33 -29.71
C ASP A 58 -43.54 -35.24 -30.65
N ILE A 59 -42.33 -35.14 -30.10
CA ILE A 59 -41.08 -35.20 -30.91
C ILE A 59 -41.04 -36.50 -31.72
N GLN A 60 -41.44 -37.62 -31.12
CA GLN A 60 -41.47 -38.92 -31.77
C GLN A 60 -42.68 -39.05 -32.71
N ASP A 61 -43.89 -38.74 -32.23
CA ASP A 61 -45.16 -38.92 -32.95
C ASP A 61 -45.24 -38.04 -34.20
N HIS A 62 -44.70 -36.81 -34.14
CA HIS A 62 -44.73 -35.86 -35.25
C HIS A 62 -43.41 -35.78 -36.03
N HIS A 63 -42.42 -36.61 -35.66
CA HIS A 63 -41.07 -36.60 -36.21
C HIS A 63 -40.46 -35.19 -36.21
N LEU A 64 -40.53 -34.52 -35.06
CA LEU A 64 -40.03 -33.15 -34.93
C LEU A 64 -38.51 -33.14 -35.02
N THR A 65 -37.97 -32.25 -35.85
CA THR A 65 -36.52 -32.03 -35.97
C THR A 65 -36.08 -30.78 -35.23
N ARG A 66 -36.99 -29.93 -34.73
CA ARG A 66 -36.70 -28.77 -33.89
C ARG A 66 -37.83 -28.51 -32.90
N VAL A 67 -37.53 -27.86 -31.77
CA VAL A 67 -38.52 -27.53 -30.74
C VAL A 67 -38.39 -26.09 -30.28
N ILE A 68 -39.53 -25.41 -30.13
CA ILE A 68 -39.61 -24.06 -29.55
C ILE A 68 -40.53 -24.09 -28.34
N ILE A 69 -40.09 -23.50 -27.24
CA ILE A 69 -40.92 -23.34 -26.04
C ILE A 69 -41.05 -21.85 -25.72
N ALA A 70 -42.23 -21.29 -25.96
CA ALA A 70 -42.58 -19.93 -25.58
C ALA A 70 -43.03 -19.91 -24.12
N SER A 71 -42.18 -19.44 -23.22
CA SER A 71 -42.43 -19.50 -21.78
C SER A 71 -41.67 -18.42 -21.00
N CYS A 72 -40.92 -18.82 -19.97
CA CYS A 72 -40.06 -17.98 -19.16
C CYS A 72 -38.70 -17.72 -19.81
N SER A 73 -37.83 -17.01 -19.08
CA SER A 73 -36.44 -16.78 -19.46
C SER A 73 -35.63 -18.06 -19.71
N PRO A 74 -34.79 -18.10 -20.77
CA PRO A 74 -33.82 -19.18 -20.97
C PRO A 74 -32.83 -19.31 -19.82
N ARG A 75 -32.51 -18.20 -19.11
CA ARG A 75 -31.65 -18.22 -17.91
C ARG A 75 -32.18 -19.11 -16.78
N MET A 76 -33.47 -19.48 -16.82
CA MET A 76 -34.11 -20.33 -15.81
C MET A 76 -34.25 -21.79 -16.28
N HIS A 77 -34.82 -22.01 -17.47
CA HIS A 77 -35.26 -23.36 -17.89
C HIS A 77 -34.67 -23.86 -19.22
N GLU A 78 -33.71 -23.16 -19.83
CA GLU A 78 -33.08 -23.65 -21.06
C GLU A 78 -32.45 -25.03 -20.86
N GLU A 79 -31.65 -25.22 -19.81
CA GLU A 79 -31.05 -26.52 -19.48
C GLU A 79 -32.10 -27.61 -19.22
N THR A 80 -33.24 -27.23 -18.60
CA THR A 80 -34.36 -28.15 -18.35
C THR A 80 -34.93 -28.69 -19.66
N PHE A 81 -35.12 -27.80 -20.64
CA PHE A 81 -35.72 -28.14 -21.92
C PHE A 81 -34.72 -28.75 -22.90
N ARG A 82 -33.45 -28.33 -22.88
CA ARG A 82 -32.35 -29.04 -23.59
C ARG A 82 -32.30 -30.51 -23.17
N LYS A 83 -32.35 -30.82 -21.87
CA LYS A 83 -32.45 -32.20 -21.36
C LYS A 83 -33.74 -32.90 -21.78
N THR A 84 -34.85 -32.15 -21.85
CA THR A 84 -36.15 -32.70 -22.27
C THR A 84 -36.10 -33.19 -23.71
N VAL A 85 -35.60 -32.36 -24.64
CA VAL A 85 -35.51 -32.71 -26.07
C VAL A 85 -34.41 -33.76 -26.32
N GLN A 86 -33.29 -33.69 -25.58
CA GLN A 86 -32.21 -34.68 -25.65
C GLN A 86 -32.69 -36.07 -25.25
N ALA A 87 -33.53 -36.18 -24.22
CA ALA A 87 -34.12 -37.45 -23.81
C ALA A 87 -35.07 -38.06 -24.87
N ALA A 88 -35.57 -37.27 -25.83
CA ALA A 88 -36.32 -37.75 -27.00
C ALA A 88 -35.43 -38.05 -28.22
N GLY A 89 -34.10 -37.93 -28.10
CA GLY A 89 -33.15 -38.15 -29.19
C GLY A 89 -32.86 -36.92 -30.05
N LEU A 90 -33.40 -35.74 -29.69
CA LEU A 90 -33.13 -34.51 -30.43
C LEU A 90 -31.88 -33.80 -29.88
N ASN A 91 -31.00 -33.30 -30.76
CA ASN A 91 -29.83 -32.55 -30.32
C ASN A 91 -30.25 -31.29 -29.51
N PRO A 92 -29.63 -31.01 -28.35
CA PRO A 92 -30.07 -29.93 -27.45
C PRO A 92 -29.92 -28.52 -28.05
N TYR A 93 -29.10 -28.33 -29.09
CA TYR A 93 -28.93 -27.05 -29.79
C TYR A 93 -29.93 -26.87 -30.94
N LEU A 94 -30.84 -27.82 -31.12
CA LEU A 94 -31.97 -27.76 -32.05
C LEU A 94 -33.27 -27.31 -31.35
N PHE A 95 -33.10 -26.63 -30.24
CA PHE A 95 -34.13 -26.13 -29.36
C PHE A 95 -33.95 -24.62 -29.14
N GLU A 96 -35.06 -23.89 -29.02
CA GLU A 96 -35.08 -22.46 -28.78
C GLU A 96 -36.16 -22.06 -27.76
N MET A 97 -35.89 -21.02 -26.97
CA MET A 97 -36.88 -20.43 -26.06
C MET A 97 -37.29 -19.03 -26.50
N ALA A 98 -38.61 -18.82 -26.61
CA ALA A 98 -39.17 -17.47 -26.71
C ALA A 98 -39.62 -17.01 -25.31
N ASN A 99 -39.00 -15.96 -24.78
CA ASN A 99 -39.36 -15.44 -23.46
C ASN A 99 -40.60 -14.54 -23.55
N ILE A 100 -41.76 -15.10 -23.21
CA ILE A 100 -43.05 -14.39 -23.21
C ILE A 100 -43.56 -14.08 -21.79
N ARG A 101 -42.71 -14.28 -20.77
CA ARG A 101 -43.05 -13.97 -19.37
C ARG A 101 -42.33 -12.72 -18.90
N GLU A 102 -41.03 -12.83 -18.59
CA GLU A 102 -40.23 -11.71 -18.07
C GLU A 102 -40.14 -10.56 -19.08
N GLN A 103 -40.14 -10.85 -20.39
CA GLN A 103 -40.04 -9.84 -21.45
C GLN A 103 -41.40 -9.39 -22.01
N VAL A 104 -42.51 -10.02 -21.62
CA VAL A 104 -43.84 -9.70 -22.15
C VAL A 104 -44.87 -9.62 -21.04
N SER A 105 -45.37 -10.74 -20.52
CA SER A 105 -46.55 -10.74 -19.64
C SER A 105 -46.36 -10.01 -18.32
N TRP A 106 -45.13 -9.97 -17.77
CA TRP A 106 -44.83 -9.28 -16.51
C TRP A 106 -44.57 -7.78 -16.63
N VAL A 107 -44.37 -7.29 -17.86
CA VAL A 107 -43.92 -5.90 -18.11
C VAL A 107 -44.81 -5.15 -19.10
N THR A 108 -45.88 -5.80 -19.59
CA THR A 108 -46.82 -5.22 -20.55
C THR A 108 -48.23 -5.31 -20.00
N ASP A 109 -48.81 -4.18 -19.61
CA ASP A 109 -50.14 -4.16 -18.99
C ASP A 109 -51.28 -4.40 -19.99
N ASP A 110 -51.09 -4.02 -21.26
CA ASP A 110 -52.09 -4.15 -22.33
C ASP A 110 -52.11 -5.58 -22.90
N PRO A 111 -53.19 -6.37 -22.69
CA PRO A 111 -53.27 -7.76 -23.14
C PRO A 111 -53.17 -7.94 -24.65
N ALA A 112 -53.69 -6.99 -25.44
CA ALA A 112 -53.66 -7.07 -26.90
C ALA A 112 -52.24 -6.87 -27.41
N LYS A 113 -51.53 -5.85 -26.89
CA LYS A 113 -50.12 -5.61 -27.21
C LYS A 113 -49.21 -6.72 -26.71
N ALA A 114 -49.46 -7.24 -25.51
CA ALA A 114 -48.71 -8.37 -24.96
C ALA A 114 -48.89 -9.63 -25.81
N THR A 115 -50.12 -9.93 -26.24
CA THR A 115 -50.42 -11.06 -27.13
C THR A 115 -49.75 -10.89 -28.49
N GLN A 116 -49.80 -9.68 -29.07
CA GLN A 116 -49.13 -9.40 -30.33
C GLN A 116 -47.60 -9.56 -30.21
N LYS A 117 -46.99 -8.97 -29.17
CA LYS A 117 -45.56 -9.12 -28.90
C LYS A 117 -45.17 -10.60 -28.70
N ALA A 118 -46.00 -11.39 -28.03
CA ALA A 118 -45.77 -12.83 -27.89
C ALA A 118 -45.80 -13.56 -29.24
N LYS A 119 -46.73 -13.21 -30.14
CA LYS A 119 -46.76 -13.73 -31.52
C LYS A 119 -45.48 -13.38 -32.27
N ASP A 120 -45.04 -12.12 -32.18
CA ASP A 120 -43.82 -11.66 -32.86
C ASP A 120 -42.58 -12.40 -32.35
N LEU A 121 -42.41 -12.56 -31.03
CA LEU A 121 -41.31 -13.33 -30.45
C LEU A 121 -41.32 -14.81 -30.85
N VAL A 122 -42.51 -15.42 -30.95
CA VAL A 122 -42.63 -16.80 -31.44
C VAL A 122 -42.26 -16.90 -32.92
N ARG A 123 -42.66 -15.92 -33.75
CA ARG A 123 -42.26 -15.86 -35.17
C ARG A 123 -40.74 -15.74 -35.32
N MET A 124 -40.13 -14.84 -34.54
CA MET A 124 -38.68 -14.67 -34.48
C MET A 124 -37.96 -15.97 -34.11
N ALA A 125 -38.46 -16.66 -33.07
CA ALA A 125 -37.92 -17.95 -32.66
C ALA A 125 -38.06 -19.01 -33.76
N VAL A 126 -39.20 -19.10 -34.45
CA VAL A 126 -39.44 -20.05 -35.55
C VAL A 126 -38.43 -19.86 -36.68
N LYS A 127 -38.24 -18.61 -37.11
CA LYS A 127 -37.35 -18.30 -38.23
C LYS A 127 -35.88 -18.58 -37.90
N ARG A 128 -35.40 -18.22 -36.70
CA ARG A 128 -34.05 -18.61 -36.25
C ARG A 128 -33.89 -20.12 -36.10
N THR A 129 -34.89 -20.78 -35.51
CA THR A 129 -34.85 -22.22 -35.21
C THR A 129 -34.70 -23.08 -36.48
N ALA A 130 -35.28 -22.63 -37.59
CA ALA A 130 -35.11 -23.26 -38.90
C ALA A 130 -33.64 -23.28 -39.38
N LEU A 131 -32.80 -22.34 -38.92
CA LEU A 131 -31.39 -22.23 -39.26
C LEU A 131 -30.45 -22.87 -38.23
N LEU A 132 -30.98 -23.38 -37.11
CA LEU A 132 -30.16 -24.02 -36.08
C LEU A 132 -29.54 -25.32 -36.60
N GLN A 133 -28.28 -25.53 -36.24
CA GLN A 133 -27.49 -26.71 -36.56
C GLN A 133 -27.25 -27.53 -35.30
N PRO A 134 -27.17 -28.87 -35.38
CA PRO A 134 -26.80 -29.70 -34.23
C PRO A 134 -25.37 -29.37 -33.82
N LEU A 135 -25.12 -29.21 -32.52
CA LEU A 135 -23.77 -29.00 -31.99
C LEU A 135 -23.43 -30.10 -30.97
N GLU A 136 -22.14 -30.41 -30.87
CA GLU A 136 -21.61 -31.34 -29.87
C GLU A 136 -20.89 -30.54 -28.78
N PRO A 137 -21.21 -30.75 -27.49
CA PRO A 137 -20.53 -30.06 -26.40
C PRO A 137 -19.06 -30.46 -26.35
N ASN A 138 -18.20 -29.51 -25.98
CA ASN A 138 -16.80 -29.83 -25.73
C ASN A 138 -16.70 -30.53 -24.38
N ILE A 139 -16.00 -31.67 -24.33
CA ILE A 139 -15.77 -32.39 -23.08
C ILE A 139 -14.40 -32.01 -22.52
N VAL A 140 -14.37 -31.53 -21.28
CA VAL A 140 -13.13 -31.21 -20.54
C VAL A 140 -13.09 -31.98 -19.22
N SER A 141 -11.90 -32.33 -18.74
CA SER A 141 -11.74 -32.94 -17.41
C SER A 141 -11.56 -31.85 -16.35
N GLY A 142 -12.18 -32.01 -15.19
CA GLY A 142 -11.93 -31.14 -14.03
C GLY A 142 -10.56 -31.40 -13.40
N TYR A 143 -9.87 -30.34 -13.00
CA TYR A 143 -8.67 -30.42 -12.18
C TYR A 143 -9.07 -30.71 -10.73
N PRO A 144 -8.45 -31.69 -10.05
CA PRO A 144 -8.92 -32.25 -8.77
C PRO A 144 -8.57 -31.39 -7.54
N GLN A 145 -8.60 -30.06 -7.67
CA GLN A 145 -8.28 -29.11 -6.61
C GLN A 145 -9.30 -27.97 -6.56
N ALA A 146 -9.64 -27.50 -5.37
CA ALA A 146 -10.54 -26.38 -5.15
C ALA A 146 -9.79 -25.15 -4.62
N LEU A 147 -10.34 -23.97 -4.87
CA LEU A 147 -9.91 -22.72 -4.24
C LEU A 147 -11.06 -22.15 -3.41
N VAL A 148 -10.75 -21.75 -2.17
CA VAL A 148 -11.66 -20.99 -1.30
C VAL A 148 -11.04 -19.63 -1.02
N VAL A 149 -11.76 -18.56 -1.32
CA VAL A 149 -11.32 -17.18 -1.15
C VAL A 149 -12.05 -16.56 0.05
N GLY A 150 -11.32 -16.30 1.12
CA GLY A 150 -11.82 -15.84 2.41
C GLY A 150 -11.83 -16.96 3.46
N GLY A 151 -11.12 -16.74 4.55
CA GLY A 151 -10.98 -17.63 5.71
C GLY A 151 -11.91 -17.29 6.87
N GLY A 152 -13.07 -16.67 6.61
CA GLY A 152 -14.15 -16.55 7.60
C GLY A 152 -14.85 -17.89 7.85
N VAL A 153 -15.81 -17.93 8.78
CA VAL A 153 -16.55 -19.16 9.14
C VAL A 153 -17.13 -19.90 7.93
N THR A 154 -17.61 -19.17 6.91
CA THR A 154 -18.11 -19.74 5.65
C THR A 154 -17.02 -20.48 4.88
N GLY A 155 -15.87 -19.83 4.66
CA GLY A 155 -14.77 -20.40 3.89
C GLY A 155 -14.09 -21.55 4.63
N ILE A 156 -13.91 -21.42 5.95
CA ILE A 156 -13.43 -22.52 6.80
C ILE A 156 -14.34 -23.74 6.65
N THR A 157 -15.66 -23.54 6.73
CA THR A 157 -16.64 -24.62 6.56
C THR A 157 -16.56 -25.25 5.17
N ALA A 158 -16.48 -24.42 4.12
CA ALA A 158 -16.41 -24.90 2.75
C ALA A 158 -15.13 -25.73 2.51
N ALA A 159 -13.98 -25.26 3.01
CA ALA A 159 -12.70 -25.93 2.87
C ALA A 159 -12.68 -27.28 3.60
N LEU A 160 -13.14 -27.33 4.86
CA LEU A 160 -13.25 -28.58 5.61
C LEU A 160 -14.20 -29.57 4.94
N ALA A 161 -15.33 -29.10 4.40
CA ALA A 161 -16.28 -29.95 3.68
C ALA A 161 -15.70 -30.52 2.38
N LEU A 162 -14.93 -29.74 1.62
CA LEU A 162 -14.22 -30.20 0.43
C LEU A 162 -13.12 -31.22 0.78
N ALA A 163 -12.33 -30.91 1.80
CA ALA A 163 -11.24 -31.75 2.27
C ALA A 163 -11.75 -33.09 2.82
N GLY A 164 -12.87 -33.09 3.55
CA GLY A 164 -13.57 -34.31 3.98
C GLY A 164 -14.13 -35.16 2.83
N LEU A 165 -14.22 -34.60 1.62
CA LEU A 165 -14.53 -35.33 0.39
C LEU A 165 -13.27 -35.73 -0.40
N ASP A 166 -12.07 -35.65 0.19
CA ASP A 166 -10.79 -35.97 -0.43
C ASP A 166 -10.48 -35.10 -1.67
N ILE A 167 -10.77 -33.79 -1.57
CA ILE A 167 -10.43 -32.79 -2.57
C ILE A 167 -9.35 -31.86 -1.99
N ASP A 168 -8.21 -31.77 -2.68
CA ASP A 168 -7.15 -30.83 -2.32
C ASP A 168 -7.72 -29.40 -2.40
N THR A 169 -7.51 -28.60 -1.37
CA THR A 169 -8.14 -27.27 -1.26
C THR A 169 -7.14 -26.22 -0.85
N ILE A 170 -7.07 -25.13 -1.62
CA ILE A 170 -6.29 -23.95 -1.26
C ILE A 170 -7.23 -22.93 -0.61
N VAL A 171 -6.85 -22.39 0.54
CA VAL A 171 -7.59 -21.32 1.23
C VAL A 171 -6.76 -20.06 1.19
N VAL A 172 -7.27 -19.01 0.57
CA VAL A 172 -6.64 -17.69 0.49
C VAL A 172 -7.33 -16.75 1.46
N GLU A 173 -6.60 -16.25 2.45
CA GLU A 173 -7.08 -15.28 3.44
C GLU A 173 -6.24 -14.00 3.37
N LYS A 174 -6.93 -12.87 3.21
CA LYS A 174 -6.32 -11.55 3.04
C LYS A 174 -5.63 -11.09 4.32
N GLU A 175 -6.24 -11.35 5.46
CA GLU A 175 -5.68 -11.01 6.77
C GLU A 175 -4.59 -12.01 7.19
N PRO A 176 -3.74 -11.65 8.17
CA PRO A 176 -2.72 -12.56 8.69
C PRO A 176 -3.26 -13.76 9.48
N THR A 177 -4.58 -13.87 9.63
CA THR A 177 -5.25 -14.96 10.34
C THR A 177 -6.61 -15.25 9.71
N ILE A 178 -7.02 -16.52 9.77
CA ILE A 178 -8.40 -16.92 9.49
C ILE A 178 -9.31 -16.62 10.70
N GLY A 179 -10.63 -16.72 10.50
CA GLY A 179 -11.67 -16.55 11.52
C GLY A 179 -12.69 -15.46 11.17
N GLY A 180 -12.26 -14.43 10.43
CA GLY A 180 -13.09 -13.31 10.00
C GLY A 180 -13.80 -12.57 11.15
N LYS A 181 -14.92 -11.90 10.84
CA LYS A 181 -15.70 -11.13 11.83
C LYS A 181 -16.23 -11.97 13.00
N MET A 182 -16.42 -13.28 12.82
CA MET A 182 -16.86 -14.18 13.89
C MET A 182 -15.82 -14.27 15.02
N ALA A 183 -14.52 -14.19 14.72
CA ALA A 183 -13.46 -14.19 15.75
C ALA A 183 -13.50 -12.95 16.67
N GLN A 184 -14.07 -11.84 16.21
CA GLN A 184 -14.19 -10.62 17.01
C GLN A 184 -15.35 -10.68 18.02
N LEU A 185 -16.35 -11.54 17.78
CA LEU A 185 -17.56 -11.64 18.62
C LEU A 185 -17.25 -12.29 19.98
N ASP A 186 -17.91 -11.84 21.04
CA ASP A 186 -17.87 -12.52 22.35
C ASP A 186 -18.71 -13.80 22.31
N LYS A 187 -20.00 -13.62 21.99
CA LYS A 187 -20.99 -14.70 21.93
C LYS A 187 -21.74 -14.70 20.61
N THR A 188 -22.42 -15.80 20.32
CA THR A 188 -23.22 -15.99 19.11
C THR A 188 -24.68 -16.23 19.46
N PHE A 189 -25.59 -15.62 18.70
CA PHE A 189 -27.03 -15.86 18.85
C PHE A 189 -27.44 -17.07 17.98
N PRO A 190 -28.56 -17.74 18.31
CA PRO A 190 -29.44 -17.50 19.46
C PRO A 190 -28.98 -18.21 20.75
N THR A 191 -28.00 -19.11 20.65
CA THR A 191 -27.62 -20.02 21.76
C THR A 191 -26.84 -19.35 22.88
N GLN A 192 -26.23 -18.18 22.63
CA GLN A 192 -25.32 -17.47 23.54
C GLN A 192 -24.01 -18.22 23.80
N ASP A 193 -23.63 -19.12 22.90
CA ASP A 193 -22.33 -19.79 22.95
C ASP A 193 -21.20 -18.80 22.68
N CYS A 194 -20.07 -19.02 23.33
CA CYS A 194 -18.85 -18.27 23.04
C CYS A 194 -18.43 -18.52 21.59
N SER A 195 -18.14 -17.43 20.86
CA SER A 195 -17.76 -17.52 19.45
C SER A 195 -16.47 -18.32 19.25
N ALA A 196 -15.47 -18.06 20.10
CA ALA A 196 -14.19 -18.76 20.07
C ALA A 196 -14.34 -20.27 20.33
N CYS A 197 -15.24 -20.68 21.24
CA CYS A 197 -15.48 -22.10 21.53
C CYS A 197 -15.97 -22.90 20.31
N ILE A 198 -16.63 -22.25 19.36
CA ILE A 198 -17.11 -22.90 18.13
C ILE A 198 -16.10 -22.73 16.99
N LEU A 199 -15.52 -21.54 16.87
CA LEU A 199 -14.68 -21.18 15.72
C LEU A 199 -13.25 -21.69 15.83
N THR A 200 -12.60 -21.53 17.00
CA THR A 200 -11.19 -21.88 17.19
C THR A 200 -10.89 -23.36 16.90
N PRO A 201 -11.72 -24.34 17.32
CA PRO A 201 -11.50 -25.73 16.94
C PRO A 201 -11.50 -25.96 15.43
N LYS A 202 -12.38 -25.25 14.69
CA LYS A 202 -12.44 -25.35 13.23
C LYS A 202 -11.25 -24.68 12.54
N MET A 203 -10.74 -23.59 13.11
CA MET A 203 -9.54 -22.93 12.63
C MET A 203 -8.32 -23.86 12.77
N ALA A 204 -8.16 -24.49 13.94
CA ALA A 204 -7.11 -25.47 14.17
C ALA A 204 -7.24 -26.69 13.24
N GLU A 205 -8.45 -27.27 13.14
CA GLU A 205 -8.75 -28.39 12.24
C GLU A 205 -8.36 -28.08 10.79
N LEU A 206 -8.64 -26.85 10.31
CA LEU A 206 -8.29 -26.45 8.95
C LEU A 206 -6.79 -26.42 8.71
N THR A 207 -6.02 -25.85 9.64
CA THR A 207 -4.57 -25.71 9.49
C THR A 207 -3.84 -27.03 9.62
N ASP A 208 -4.33 -27.96 10.43
CA ASP A 208 -3.72 -29.28 10.59
C ASP A 208 -4.16 -30.27 9.50
N HIS A 209 -5.10 -29.89 8.61
CA HIS A 209 -5.65 -30.80 7.62
C HIS A 209 -4.68 -31.03 6.44
N PRO A 210 -4.28 -32.27 6.12
CA PRO A 210 -3.25 -32.56 5.09
C PRO A 210 -3.67 -32.23 3.64
N LYS A 211 -4.97 -32.05 3.42
CA LYS A 211 -5.57 -31.68 2.13
C LYS A 211 -5.82 -30.19 1.97
N ILE A 212 -5.52 -29.38 2.99
CA ILE A 212 -5.75 -27.95 2.96
C ILE A 212 -4.42 -27.21 2.96
N THR A 213 -4.20 -26.35 1.96
CA THR A 213 -3.10 -25.39 1.94
C THR A 213 -3.64 -24.03 2.33
N LEU A 214 -3.23 -23.52 3.49
CA LEU A 214 -3.65 -22.21 3.99
C LEU A 214 -2.63 -21.13 3.62
N LEU A 215 -3.06 -20.15 2.82
CA LEU A 215 -2.30 -18.97 2.44
C LEU A 215 -2.92 -17.74 3.11
N THR A 216 -2.45 -17.40 4.31
CA THR A 216 -2.79 -16.12 4.98
C THR A 216 -1.98 -14.96 4.43
N ASN A 217 -2.41 -13.73 4.71
CA ASN A 217 -1.79 -12.51 4.21
C ASN A 217 -1.67 -12.54 2.67
N SER A 218 -2.69 -13.10 2.00
CA SER A 218 -2.66 -13.43 0.58
C SER A 218 -3.95 -13.01 -0.11
N GLU A 219 -3.86 -12.58 -1.36
CA GLU A 219 -5.00 -12.18 -2.18
C GLU A 219 -4.87 -12.66 -3.62
N LEU A 220 -5.99 -12.72 -4.34
CA LEU A 220 -5.97 -13.04 -5.77
C LEU A 220 -5.50 -11.84 -6.57
N SER A 221 -4.52 -12.04 -7.45
CA SER A 221 -4.06 -11.00 -8.38
C SER A 221 -4.58 -11.21 -9.80
N ASN A 222 -4.88 -12.45 -10.19
CA ASN A 222 -5.39 -12.78 -11.53
C ASN A 222 -6.11 -14.13 -11.53
N VAL A 223 -7.19 -14.23 -12.31
CA VAL A 223 -7.93 -15.47 -12.54
C VAL A 223 -8.27 -15.61 -14.01
N SER A 224 -7.84 -16.72 -14.60
CA SER A 224 -8.08 -17.05 -16.02
C SER A 224 -8.49 -18.51 -16.19
N GLY A 225 -8.77 -18.93 -17.42
CA GLY A 225 -9.24 -20.27 -17.72
C GLY A 225 -10.77 -20.40 -17.63
N TYR A 226 -11.24 -21.63 -17.49
CA TYR A 226 -12.65 -22.00 -17.66
C TYR A 226 -13.07 -23.04 -16.62
N VAL A 227 -14.37 -23.34 -16.57
CA VAL A 227 -14.94 -24.33 -15.65
C VAL A 227 -14.12 -25.63 -15.60
N GLY A 228 -13.69 -26.03 -14.40
CA GLY A 228 -12.84 -27.21 -14.21
C GLY A 228 -11.34 -27.00 -14.44
N ASN A 229 -10.90 -25.89 -15.03
CA ASN A 229 -9.48 -25.61 -15.35
C ASN A 229 -9.17 -24.11 -15.24
N PHE A 230 -9.28 -23.55 -14.05
CA PHE A 230 -8.87 -22.18 -13.77
C PHE A 230 -7.38 -22.11 -13.47
N ASN A 231 -6.70 -21.09 -13.99
CA ASN A 231 -5.35 -20.72 -13.53
C ASN A 231 -5.50 -19.46 -12.67
N VAL A 232 -4.95 -19.50 -11.46
CA VAL A 232 -5.06 -18.43 -10.48
C VAL A 232 -3.67 -18.00 -10.04
N ASP A 233 -3.42 -16.70 -10.06
CA ASP A 233 -2.22 -16.12 -9.45
C ASP A 233 -2.62 -15.56 -8.08
N ILE A 234 -1.92 -15.99 -7.03
CA ILE A 234 -2.14 -15.61 -5.64
C ILE A 234 -0.92 -14.81 -5.17
N LEU A 235 -1.12 -13.54 -4.84
CA LEU A 235 -0.09 -12.69 -4.25
C LEU A 235 -0.08 -12.88 -2.74
N GLN A 236 0.97 -13.49 -2.22
CA GLN A 236 1.22 -13.60 -0.78
C GLN A 236 2.15 -12.47 -0.32
N HIS A 237 1.62 -11.59 0.52
CA HIS A 237 2.37 -10.50 1.12
C HIS A 237 3.32 -11.04 2.20
N PRO A 238 4.51 -10.44 2.36
CA PRO A 238 5.48 -10.90 3.35
C PRO A 238 4.94 -10.67 4.77
N ARG A 239 4.93 -11.73 5.57
CA ARG A 239 4.72 -11.65 7.03
C ARG A 239 5.92 -11.03 7.77
N TYR A 240 7.07 -11.02 7.10
CA TYR A 240 8.40 -10.72 7.65
C TYR A 240 8.84 -11.64 8.81
N ILE A 241 8.08 -12.71 9.04
CA ILE A 241 8.35 -13.73 10.04
C ILE A 241 8.05 -15.06 9.39
N ASP A 242 8.99 -15.98 9.48
CA ASP A 242 8.87 -17.37 9.04
C ASP A 242 7.94 -18.14 10.01
N PRO A 243 6.74 -18.55 9.57
CA PRO A 243 5.79 -19.26 10.42
C PRO A 243 6.31 -20.62 10.91
N GLU A 244 7.23 -21.26 10.19
CA GLU A 244 7.76 -22.57 10.56
C GLU A 244 8.78 -22.49 11.71
N LYS A 245 9.43 -21.33 11.86
CA LYS A 245 10.41 -21.07 12.92
C LYS A 245 9.81 -20.34 14.12
N CYS A 246 8.71 -19.61 13.93
CA CYS A 246 8.13 -18.81 14.99
C CYS A 246 7.56 -19.69 16.11
N THR A 247 8.00 -19.45 17.35
CA THR A 247 7.50 -20.14 18.54
C THR A 247 6.34 -19.41 19.22
N ALA A 248 5.93 -18.26 18.68
CA ALA A 248 4.92 -17.37 19.27
C ALA A 248 5.17 -16.99 20.75
N CYS A 249 6.44 -16.89 21.19
CA CYS A 249 6.80 -16.61 22.58
C CYS A 249 6.39 -15.21 23.08
N GLY A 250 6.44 -14.19 22.21
CA GLY A 250 6.04 -12.82 22.54
C GLY A 250 7.19 -11.83 22.81
N ASP A 251 8.43 -12.30 22.98
CA ASP A 251 9.57 -11.42 23.30
C ASP A 251 9.75 -10.30 22.26
N CYS A 252 9.58 -10.63 20.98
CA CYS A 252 9.71 -9.67 19.90
C CYS A 252 8.69 -8.51 19.97
N MET A 253 7.51 -8.76 20.56
CA MET A 253 6.47 -7.75 20.81
C MET A 253 6.81 -6.89 22.02
N GLU A 254 7.31 -7.48 23.11
CA GLU A 254 7.69 -6.76 24.33
C GLU A 254 8.73 -5.66 24.05
N TYR A 255 9.73 -5.95 23.22
CA TYR A 255 10.80 -4.99 22.91
C TYR A 255 10.46 -4.00 21.79
N CYS A 256 9.32 -4.14 21.12
CA CYS A 256 8.93 -3.29 19.99
C CYS A 256 8.52 -1.87 20.45
N PRO A 257 9.19 -0.81 19.96
CA PRO A 257 8.91 0.56 20.40
C PRO A 257 7.81 1.26 19.59
N SER A 258 7.30 0.63 18.54
CA SER A 258 6.30 1.23 17.66
C SER A 258 4.89 0.84 18.09
N GLU A 259 4.03 1.81 18.36
CA GLU A 259 2.62 1.61 18.69
C GLU A 259 1.70 2.02 17.55
N ILE A 260 0.72 1.16 17.25
CA ILE A 260 -0.22 1.30 16.14
C ILE A 260 -1.63 0.93 16.59
N ILE A 261 -2.64 1.41 15.87
CA ILE A 261 -4.05 1.21 16.21
C ILE A 261 -4.47 -0.23 15.87
N SER A 262 -5.14 -0.91 16.82
CA SER A 262 -5.67 -2.26 16.63
C SER A 262 -6.85 -2.26 15.65
N LYS A 263 -6.67 -2.87 14.48
CA LYS A 263 -7.78 -3.12 13.55
C LYS A 263 -8.74 -4.17 14.10
N PHE A 264 -8.23 -5.22 14.75
CA PHE A 264 -9.06 -6.29 15.31
C PHE A 264 -9.94 -5.80 16.47
N ASP A 265 -9.49 -4.79 17.22
CA ASP A 265 -10.26 -4.16 18.29
C ASP A 265 -10.96 -2.87 17.85
N GLU A 266 -11.23 -2.71 16.54
CA GLU A 266 -12.01 -1.58 15.99
C GLU A 266 -11.46 -0.19 16.37
N GLY A 267 -10.15 -0.11 16.56
CA GLY A 267 -9.42 1.09 16.94
C GLY A 267 -9.63 1.57 18.37
N LEU A 268 -10.12 0.70 19.26
CA LEU A 268 -10.32 1.01 20.69
C LEU A 268 -9.01 1.07 21.49
N VAL A 269 -7.98 0.35 21.04
CA VAL A 269 -6.66 0.29 21.68
C VAL A 269 -5.54 0.33 20.66
N THR A 270 -4.34 0.60 21.14
CA THR A 270 -3.10 0.42 20.38
C THR A 270 -2.45 -0.92 20.72
N HIS A 271 -1.65 -1.45 19.80
CA HIS A 271 -0.73 -2.56 20.01
C HIS A 271 0.61 -2.28 19.34
N LYS A 272 1.59 -3.16 19.52
CA LYS A 272 2.92 -3.00 18.91
C LYS A 272 2.90 -3.35 17.41
N ALA A 273 3.81 -2.76 16.62
CA ALA A 273 3.87 -3.00 15.17
C ALA A 273 4.14 -4.48 14.80
N ILE A 274 4.77 -5.24 15.68
CA ILE A 274 4.84 -6.70 15.63
C ILE A 274 3.85 -7.29 16.63
N TYR A 275 2.90 -8.09 16.15
CA TYR A 275 1.77 -8.56 16.97
C TYR A 275 1.21 -9.89 16.46
N ILE A 276 0.40 -10.53 17.30
CA ILE A 276 -0.55 -11.57 16.89
C ILE A 276 -1.93 -10.92 16.86
N PRO A 277 -2.74 -11.06 15.80
CA PRO A 277 -4.03 -10.35 15.67
C PRO A 277 -4.98 -10.55 16.86
N PHE A 278 -5.02 -11.77 17.41
CA PHE A 278 -5.71 -12.12 18.65
C PHE A 278 -5.14 -13.43 19.21
N PRO A 279 -5.34 -13.75 20.50
CA PRO A 279 -4.62 -14.86 21.14
C PRO A 279 -4.81 -16.24 20.49
N GLN A 280 -5.96 -16.49 19.88
CA GLN A 280 -6.29 -17.76 19.19
C GLN A 280 -6.13 -17.67 17.66
N ALA A 281 -5.37 -16.69 17.15
CA ALA A 281 -5.14 -16.52 15.72
C ALA A 281 -4.49 -17.77 15.10
N VAL A 282 -4.85 -18.04 13.84
CA VAL A 282 -4.34 -19.18 13.07
C VAL A 282 -3.88 -18.68 11.68
N PRO A 283 -2.60 -18.91 11.30
CA PRO A 283 -1.58 -19.61 12.07
C PRO A 283 -1.18 -18.85 13.35
N GLN A 284 -0.78 -19.59 14.39
CA GLN A 284 -0.31 -19.02 15.64
C GLN A 284 1.11 -18.46 15.47
N CYS A 285 1.21 -17.34 14.75
CA CYS A 285 2.46 -16.71 14.38
C CYS A 285 2.30 -15.19 14.39
N PHE A 286 3.34 -14.49 14.84
CA PHE A 286 3.42 -13.04 14.76
C PHE A 286 3.41 -12.54 13.30
N ILE A 287 3.07 -11.28 13.10
CA ILE A 287 3.27 -10.53 11.87
C ILE A 287 3.88 -9.16 12.20
N ILE A 288 4.69 -8.61 11.30
CA ILE A 288 5.13 -7.22 11.37
C ILE A 288 4.29 -6.39 10.40
N ASP A 289 3.51 -5.44 10.92
CA ASP A 289 2.83 -4.44 10.10
C ASP A 289 3.82 -3.36 9.67
N LYS A 290 4.18 -3.41 8.38
CA LYS A 290 5.10 -2.50 7.71
C LYS A 290 4.38 -1.92 6.50
N LYS A 291 3.94 -0.66 6.60
CA LYS A 291 3.24 0.03 5.51
C LYS A 291 4.15 0.49 4.36
N GLY A 292 5.46 0.54 4.60
CA GLY A 292 6.43 1.04 3.63
C GLY A 292 7.59 1.77 4.30
N ILE A 293 8.14 2.77 3.60
CA ILE A 293 9.27 3.57 4.05
C ILE A 293 8.76 4.91 4.59
N PRO A 294 9.11 5.28 5.84
CA PRO A 294 8.64 6.52 6.40
C PRO A 294 9.32 7.73 5.74
N PRO A 295 8.61 8.87 5.58
CA PRO A 295 9.13 10.06 4.91
C PRO A 295 10.46 10.58 5.48
N CYS A 296 10.69 10.43 6.79
CA CYS A 296 11.94 10.86 7.42
C CYS A 296 13.15 9.99 7.04
N ARG A 297 12.95 8.68 6.81
CA ARG A 297 13.99 7.79 6.28
C ARG A 297 14.18 8.05 4.80
N ASP A 298 13.09 8.20 4.05
CA ASP A 298 13.17 8.53 2.64
C ASP A 298 13.87 9.88 2.40
N GLY A 299 13.66 10.88 3.25
CA GLY A 299 14.39 12.14 3.18
C GLY A 299 15.88 12.04 3.49
N CYS A 300 16.35 11.00 4.20
CA CYS A 300 17.74 10.89 4.62
C CYS A 300 18.63 10.32 3.50
N PRO A 301 19.65 11.07 3.01
CA PRO A 301 20.53 10.57 1.93
C PRO A 301 21.28 9.28 2.30
N ALA A 302 21.62 9.09 3.58
CA ALA A 302 22.31 7.89 4.05
C ALA A 302 21.37 6.71 4.35
N ASP A 303 20.06 6.88 4.15
CA ASP A 303 19.01 5.88 4.38
C ASP A 303 18.96 5.32 5.81
N ILE A 304 19.19 6.19 6.80
CA ILE A 304 19.17 5.81 8.22
C ILE A 304 17.74 5.47 8.65
N HIS A 305 17.58 4.49 9.54
CA HIS A 305 16.32 4.09 10.17
C HIS A 305 15.75 5.16 11.14
N VAL A 306 15.37 6.34 10.61
CA VAL A 306 15.00 7.52 11.40
C VAL A 306 13.84 7.27 12.35
N GLN A 307 12.72 6.76 11.85
CA GLN A 307 11.58 6.42 12.70
C GLN A 307 11.98 5.42 13.80
N GLY A 308 12.77 4.40 13.46
CA GLY A 308 13.21 3.36 14.39
C GLY A 308 13.96 3.92 15.60
N TYR A 309 15.00 4.74 15.39
CA TYR A 309 15.74 5.29 16.53
C TYR A 309 14.96 6.37 17.28
N VAL A 310 14.07 7.11 16.62
CA VAL A 310 13.17 8.04 17.31
C VAL A 310 12.20 7.29 18.23
N ASN A 311 11.62 6.18 17.77
CA ASN A 311 10.77 5.34 18.64
C ASN A 311 11.56 4.77 19.83
N LEU A 312 12.81 4.34 19.63
CA LEU A 312 13.67 3.88 20.73
C LEU A 312 13.98 4.98 21.74
N ILE A 313 14.23 6.22 21.29
CA ILE A 313 14.45 7.37 22.18
C ILE A 313 13.20 7.67 23.01
N ALA A 314 12.01 7.56 22.42
CA ALA A 314 10.75 7.75 23.14
C ALA A 314 10.56 6.75 24.30
N GLU A 315 11.11 5.53 24.18
CA GLU A 315 11.09 4.50 25.24
C GLU A 315 12.31 4.55 26.18
N GLY A 316 13.24 5.49 26.02
CA GLY A 316 14.46 5.54 26.85
C GLY A 316 15.57 4.57 26.43
N LYS A 317 15.43 3.88 25.29
CA LYS A 317 16.40 2.89 24.76
C LYS A 317 17.52 3.57 23.96
N TYR A 318 18.34 4.39 24.62
CA TYR A 318 19.31 5.27 23.96
C TYR A 318 20.49 4.52 23.34
N LYS A 319 20.95 3.45 23.99
CA LYS A 319 22.07 2.63 23.51
C LYS A 319 21.70 1.94 22.19
N GLU A 320 20.50 1.37 22.15
CA GLU A 320 19.89 0.72 21.00
C GLU A 320 19.65 1.72 19.87
N ALA A 321 19.13 2.92 20.19
CA ALA A 321 18.92 4.00 19.23
C ALA A 321 20.24 4.42 18.57
N LEU A 322 21.31 4.56 19.35
CA LEU A 322 22.63 4.93 18.86
C LEU A 322 23.25 3.82 18.01
N ALA A 323 23.15 2.57 18.45
CA ALA A 323 23.58 1.40 17.68
C ALA A 323 22.87 1.33 16.32
N LEU A 324 21.56 1.59 16.29
CA LEU A 324 20.78 1.61 15.07
C LEU A 324 21.23 2.71 14.10
N ILE A 325 21.57 3.93 14.56
CA ILE A 325 22.07 4.93 13.61
C ILE A 325 23.46 4.54 13.08
N ARG A 326 24.30 3.93 13.92
CA ARG A 326 25.65 3.46 13.55
C ARG A 326 25.67 2.27 12.60
N GLU A 327 24.53 1.64 12.34
CA GLU A 327 24.45 0.68 11.25
C GLU A 327 24.87 1.32 9.93
N GLU A 328 24.41 2.55 9.69
CA GLU A 328 24.53 3.27 8.42
C GLU A 328 25.34 4.57 8.50
N ASN A 329 25.49 5.17 9.68
CA ASN A 329 26.17 6.44 9.88
C ASN A 329 27.20 6.37 11.02
N PRO A 330 28.51 6.42 10.73
CA PRO A 330 29.54 6.42 11.77
C PRO A 330 29.66 7.74 12.54
N PHE A 331 28.96 8.80 12.12
CA PHE A 331 29.03 10.13 12.74
C PHE A 331 27.69 10.63 13.30
N PRO A 332 27.08 9.95 14.29
CA PRO A 332 25.88 10.44 14.98
C PRO A 332 26.06 11.85 15.54
N SER A 333 27.14 12.14 16.26
CA SER A 333 27.38 13.43 16.92
C SER A 333 27.57 14.55 15.91
N VAL A 334 28.44 14.36 14.90
CA VAL A 334 28.60 15.36 13.82
C VAL A 334 27.26 15.64 13.15
N CYS A 335 26.50 14.60 12.78
CA CYS A 335 25.20 14.79 12.16
C CYS A 335 24.16 15.41 13.10
N GLY A 336 24.27 15.21 14.41
CA GLY A 336 23.43 15.85 15.42
C GLY A 336 23.70 17.36 15.55
N LYS A 337 24.92 17.81 15.22
CA LYS A 337 25.31 19.22 15.36
C LYS A 337 25.18 20.02 14.07
N ILE A 338 25.59 19.46 12.92
CA ILE A 338 25.76 20.24 11.67
C ILE A 338 24.98 19.72 10.46
N CYS A 339 24.13 18.70 10.61
CA CYS A 339 23.32 18.19 9.48
C CYS A 339 22.24 19.20 9.04
N VAL A 340 21.93 19.19 7.73
CA VAL A 340 20.81 19.95 7.12
C VAL A 340 19.46 19.51 7.68
N GLY A 341 19.33 18.24 8.07
CA GLY A 341 18.06 17.69 8.56
C GLY A 341 17.03 17.42 7.46
N HIS A 342 17.43 16.87 6.30
CA HIS A 342 16.46 16.44 5.26
C HIS A 342 15.35 15.54 5.80
N CYS A 343 15.66 14.72 6.82
CA CYS A 343 14.68 13.91 7.53
C CYS A 343 13.60 14.73 8.26
N GLU A 344 13.94 15.92 8.77
CA GLU A 344 12.98 16.86 9.38
C GLU A 344 12.16 17.58 8.30
N LEU A 345 12.80 18.02 7.21
CA LEU A 345 12.14 18.68 6.08
C LEU A 345 11.07 17.80 5.41
N GLN A 346 11.23 16.48 5.49
CA GLN A 346 10.28 15.50 4.93
C GLN A 346 9.43 14.82 6.01
N CYS A 347 9.51 15.23 7.28
CA CYS A 347 8.78 14.56 8.34
C CYS A 347 7.26 14.70 8.18
N GLY A 348 6.51 13.59 8.18
CA GLY A 348 5.05 13.61 8.06
C GLY A 348 4.32 14.41 9.15
N ARG A 349 4.94 14.58 10.34
CA ARG A 349 4.38 15.44 11.40
C ARG A 349 4.26 16.92 10.97
N GLY A 350 5.04 17.35 9.98
CA GLY A 350 4.95 18.69 9.39
C GLY A 350 3.62 18.98 8.68
N GLU A 351 2.83 17.96 8.36
CA GLU A 351 1.46 18.13 7.82
C GLU A 351 0.43 18.47 8.92
N VAL A 352 0.78 18.24 10.19
CA VAL A 352 -0.07 18.53 11.35
C VAL A 352 0.35 19.83 12.03
N ASP A 353 1.62 19.92 12.43
CA ASP A 353 2.17 21.08 13.14
C ASP A 353 3.64 21.37 12.74
N GLN A 354 4.61 21.00 13.57
CA GLN A 354 6.04 21.17 13.30
C GLN A 354 6.71 19.79 13.24
N PRO A 355 7.68 19.58 12.33
CA PRO A 355 8.47 18.35 12.28
C PRO A 355 9.06 17.93 13.63
N VAL A 356 9.28 16.63 13.80
CA VAL A 356 10.07 16.11 14.93
C VAL A 356 11.50 16.64 14.81
N ALA A 357 12.10 17.10 15.91
CA ALA A 357 13.47 17.63 15.99
C ALA A 357 14.53 16.51 15.94
N ILE A 358 14.48 15.71 14.88
CA ILE A 358 15.31 14.51 14.64
C ILE A 358 16.81 14.79 14.80
N ARG A 359 17.30 15.94 14.34
CA ARG A 359 18.71 16.35 14.48
C ARG A 359 19.07 16.55 15.95
N ALA A 360 18.22 17.21 16.72
CA ALA A 360 18.44 17.42 18.15
C ALA A 360 18.34 16.11 18.95
N LEU A 361 17.42 15.21 18.59
CA LEU A 361 17.33 13.86 19.16
C LEU A 361 18.60 13.03 18.88
N LYS A 362 19.16 13.14 17.67
CA LYS A 362 20.43 12.50 17.31
C LYS A 362 21.60 13.06 18.11
N ASN A 363 21.67 14.39 18.30
CA ASN A 363 22.68 15.02 19.14
C ASN A 363 22.57 14.52 20.59
N PHE A 364 21.34 14.44 21.12
CA PHE A 364 21.09 13.95 22.47
C PHE A 364 21.65 12.54 22.69
N VAL A 365 21.29 11.55 21.87
CA VAL A 365 21.76 10.16 22.09
C VAL A 365 23.27 10.03 21.97
N ALA A 366 23.89 10.84 21.11
CA ALA A 366 25.33 10.82 20.92
C ALA A 366 26.08 11.45 22.11
N GLU A 367 25.55 12.54 22.69
CA GLU A 367 26.11 13.14 23.91
C GLU A 367 25.78 12.31 25.16
N TYR A 368 24.62 11.64 25.20
CA TYR A 368 24.25 10.75 26.31
C TYR A 368 25.32 9.66 26.51
N GLU A 369 25.78 9.05 25.42
CA GLU A 369 26.87 8.06 25.45
C GLU A 369 28.16 8.63 26.05
N ARG A 370 28.56 9.85 25.68
CA ARG A 370 29.78 10.49 26.19
C ARG A 370 29.71 10.78 27.70
N GLY A 371 28.50 11.07 28.20
CA GLY A 371 28.26 11.32 29.61
C GLY A 371 28.11 10.06 30.47
N HIS A 372 27.49 9.00 29.93
CA HIS A 372 26.97 7.89 30.74
C HIS A 372 27.48 6.50 30.35
N LEU A 373 27.99 6.31 29.13
CA LEU A 373 28.36 4.99 28.59
C LEU A 373 29.87 4.88 28.29
N LYS A 374 30.70 5.72 28.91
CA LYS A 374 32.15 5.78 28.66
C LYS A 374 32.91 4.49 28.95
N GLU A 375 32.47 3.71 29.94
CA GLU A 375 33.14 2.46 30.35
C GLU A 375 32.85 1.28 29.40
N GLU A 376 31.82 1.38 28.55
CA GLU A 376 31.41 0.33 27.61
C GLU A 376 32.04 0.49 26.20
N GLN A 377 33.02 1.38 26.03
CA GLN A 377 33.51 1.86 24.73
C GLN A 377 34.52 0.95 24.00
N THR A 378 34.84 -0.23 24.52
CA THR A 378 35.84 -1.10 23.86
C THR A 378 35.24 -1.75 22.61
N THR A 379 35.56 -1.17 21.45
CA THR A 379 35.24 -1.79 20.16
C THR A 379 36.38 -2.72 19.79
N GLU A 380 36.12 -4.03 19.78
CA GLU A 380 37.12 -5.00 19.30
C GLU A 380 37.31 -4.87 17.78
N PRO A 381 38.55 -4.99 17.27
CA PRO A 381 38.79 -5.01 15.84
C PRO A 381 38.01 -6.12 15.15
N ILE A 382 37.33 -5.78 14.05
CA ILE A 382 36.53 -6.76 13.31
C ILE A 382 37.47 -7.77 12.62
N PRO A 383 37.26 -9.09 12.82
CA PRO A 383 38.04 -10.11 12.12
C PRO A 383 37.99 -9.96 10.61
N LYS A 384 39.13 -10.10 9.95
CA LYS A 384 39.21 -10.02 8.48
C LYS A 384 38.62 -11.27 7.86
N LYS A 385 37.55 -11.10 7.07
CA LYS A 385 36.84 -12.17 6.35
C LYS A 385 37.41 -12.37 4.94
N TYR A 386 37.82 -11.29 4.30
CA TYR A 386 38.27 -11.27 2.90
C TYR A 386 39.79 -11.07 2.82
N LYS A 387 40.43 -11.65 1.80
CA LYS A 387 41.89 -11.51 1.58
C LYS A 387 42.22 -10.22 0.83
N GLU A 388 41.25 -9.70 0.08
CA GLU A 388 41.32 -8.47 -0.68
C GLU A 388 41.52 -7.27 0.26
N LYS A 389 42.39 -6.35 -0.16
CA LYS A 389 42.66 -5.11 0.55
C LYS A 389 42.17 -3.91 -0.24
N VAL A 390 41.70 -2.89 0.47
CA VAL A 390 41.19 -1.65 -0.13
C VAL A 390 41.99 -0.46 0.38
N ALA A 391 42.43 0.39 -0.54
CA ALA A 391 43.03 1.68 -0.22
C ALA A 391 41.98 2.79 -0.35
N ILE A 392 42.01 3.76 0.55
CA ILE A 392 41.15 4.94 0.51
C ILE A 392 42.05 6.18 0.55
N VAL A 393 41.87 7.08 -0.40
CA VAL A 393 42.64 8.34 -0.49
C VAL A 393 41.74 9.48 -0.02
N GLY A 394 42.07 10.07 1.12
CA GLY A 394 41.30 11.10 1.81
C GLY A 394 40.57 10.56 3.04
N ALA A 395 40.83 11.16 4.21
CA ALA A 395 40.18 10.84 5.48
C ALA A 395 39.09 11.87 5.85
N GLY A 396 38.33 12.34 4.85
CA GLY A 396 37.11 13.13 5.05
C GLY A 396 35.89 12.26 5.40
N PRO A 397 34.70 12.86 5.57
CA PRO A 397 33.48 12.13 5.94
C PRO A 397 33.14 10.98 4.98
N SER A 398 33.33 11.16 3.67
CA SER A 398 33.08 10.11 2.67
C SER A 398 34.07 8.95 2.78
N GLY A 399 35.38 9.23 2.82
CA GLY A 399 36.42 8.21 2.95
C GLY A 399 36.33 7.44 4.26
N LEU A 400 36.07 8.13 5.36
CA LEU A 400 35.84 7.52 6.68
C LEU A 400 34.58 6.65 6.69
N SER A 401 33.49 7.09 6.07
CA SER A 401 32.24 6.29 5.97
C SER A 401 32.41 5.05 5.09
N ALA A 402 33.16 5.17 3.99
CA ALA A 402 33.51 4.02 3.16
C ALA A 402 34.37 3.01 3.93
N SER A 403 35.32 3.50 4.73
CA SER A 403 36.17 2.65 5.57
C SER A 403 35.37 1.91 6.66
N TRP A 404 34.44 2.59 7.31
CA TRP A 404 33.52 2.01 8.29
C TRP A 404 32.73 0.84 7.71
N MET A 405 32.15 1.07 6.53
CA MET A 405 31.33 0.08 5.84
C MET A 405 32.14 -1.16 5.42
N LEU A 406 33.31 -0.95 4.78
CA LEU A 406 34.17 -2.03 4.32
C LEU A 406 34.79 -2.81 5.49
N ALA A 407 35.17 -2.13 6.57
CA ALA A 407 35.66 -2.77 7.79
C ALA A 407 34.59 -3.66 8.42
N LYS A 408 33.34 -3.21 8.51
CA LYS A 408 32.20 -4.01 9.01
C LYS A 408 31.91 -5.25 8.16
N LYS A 409 32.19 -5.19 6.85
CA LYS A 409 32.12 -6.38 5.98
C LYS A 409 33.33 -7.31 6.12
N GLY A 410 34.39 -6.91 6.82
CA GLY A 410 35.57 -7.72 7.10
C GLY A 410 36.75 -7.53 6.14
N TYR A 411 36.87 -6.38 5.47
CA TYR A 411 38.02 -6.05 4.61
C TYR A 411 39.19 -5.43 5.41
N ASP A 412 40.43 -5.59 4.91
CA ASP A 412 41.60 -4.84 5.39
C ASP A 412 41.67 -3.50 4.64
N VAL A 413 41.48 -2.40 5.37
CA VAL A 413 41.32 -1.06 4.81
C VAL A 413 42.44 -0.16 5.31
N THR A 414 43.09 0.56 4.38
CA THR A 414 44.09 1.58 4.71
C THR A 414 43.67 2.92 4.11
N ILE A 415 43.59 3.94 4.96
CA ILE A 415 43.30 5.32 4.59
C ILE A 415 44.60 6.11 4.52
N TYR A 416 44.78 6.83 3.42
CA TYR A 416 45.87 7.77 3.19
C TYR A 416 45.33 9.20 3.27
N GLU A 417 45.86 10.00 4.19
CA GLU A 417 45.46 11.38 4.45
C GLU A 417 46.66 12.31 4.26
N MET A 418 46.47 13.38 3.47
CA MET A 418 47.51 14.35 3.17
C MET A 418 47.85 15.23 4.38
N LYS A 419 46.86 15.55 5.21
CA LYS A 419 47.02 16.39 6.40
C LYS A 419 47.50 15.58 7.60
N GLU A 420 47.84 16.29 8.68
CA GLU A 420 48.36 15.69 9.92
C GLU A 420 47.30 14.84 10.66
N LYS A 421 46.01 15.19 10.53
CA LYS A 421 44.90 14.52 11.21
C LYS A 421 43.74 14.26 10.26
N ALA A 422 43.03 13.15 10.47
CA ALA A 422 41.80 12.81 9.75
C ALA A 422 40.62 13.73 10.11
N GLY A 423 39.64 13.82 9.22
CA GLY A 423 38.39 14.58 9.41
C GLY A 423 38.04 15.52 8.25
N GLY A 424 38.98 15.78 7.33
CA GLY A 424 38.77 16.67 6.18
C GLY A 424 38.18 18.03 6.59
N LEU A 425 37.20 18.54 5.84
CA LEU A 425 36.54 19.81 6.12
C LEU A 425 35.84 19.85 7.49
N LEU A 426 35.44 18.71 8.08
CA LEU A 426 34.88 18.69 9.44
C LEU A 426 35.90 19.16 10.48
N ARG A 427 37.17 18.81 10.29
CA ARG A 427 38.26 19.27 11.15
C ARG A 427 38.71 20.67 10.77
N TYR A 428 39.01 20.87 9.50
CA TYR A 428 39.78 22.03 9.07
C TYR A 428 38.90 23.23 8.72
N ALA A 429 37.63 23.04 8.34
CA ALA A 429 36.76 24.16 7.95
C ALA A 429 35.64 24.47 8.97
N ILE A 430 34.94 23.45 9.47
CA ILE A 430 33.81 23.68 10.39
C ILE A 430 34.32 24.27 11.72
N PRO A 431 33.79 25.40 12.21
CA PRO A 431 34.25 26.01 13.45
C PRO A 431 33.98 25.17 14.71
N ASN A 432 34.84 25.33 15.73
CA ASN A 432 34.72 24.64 17.02
C ASN A 432 33.40 24.89 17.76
N TYR A 433 32.80 26.09 17.62
CA TYR A 433 31.52 26.39 18.26
C TYR A 433 30.32 25.62 17.67
N ARG A 434 30.50 24.99 16.50
CA ARG A 434 29.50 24.10 15.87
C ARG A 434 29.88 22.64 16.03
N LEU A 435 31.16 22.32 15.84
CA LEU A 435 31.69 20.96 15.94
C LEU A 435 33.00 20.97 16.74
N PRO A 436 32.94 20.69 18.05
CA PRO A 436 34.13 20.50 18.87
C PRO A 436 35.03 19.38 18.31
N LYS A 437 36.35 19.60 18.29
CA LYS A 437 37.29 18.65 17.65
C LYS A 437 37.47 17.37 18.45
N ASP A 438 37.31 17.41 19.77
CA ASP A 438 37.31 16.24 20.64
C ASP A 438 36.16 15.27 20.30
N VAL A 439 34.97 15.81 19.99
CA VAL A 439 33.83 15.00 19.51
C VAL A 439 34.16 14.29 18.21
N LEU A 440 34.78 15.02 17.27
CA LEU A 440 35.20 14.44 15.98
C LEU A 440 36.30 13.39 16.17
N ASP A 441 37.27 13.64 17.06
CA ASP A 441 38.35 12.70 17.39
C ASP A 441 37.78 11.39 17.93
N GLU A 442 36.80 11.44 18.83
CA GLU A 442 36.13 10.25 19.39
C GLU A 442 35.42 9.41 18.31
N GLU A 443 34.68 10.03 17.39
CA GLU A 443 34.00 9.29 16.31
C GLU A 443 34.98 8.72 15.28
N ILE A 444 36.06 9.42 14.96
CA ILE A 444 37.13 8.92 14.10
C ILE A 444 37.82 7.72 14.77
N GLN A 445 38.14 7.83 16.06
CA GLN A 445 38.81 6.76 16.79
C GLN A 445 38.02 5.46 16.73
N ARG A 446 36.69 5.51 16.88
CA ARG A 446 35.82 4.33 16.75
C ARG A 446 35.91 3.64 15.40
N ILE A 447 36.11 4.40 14.32
CA ILE A 447 36.34 3.82 12.99
C ILE A 447 37.69 3.11 12.94
N LEU A 448 38.72 3.71 13.54
CA LEU A 448 40.06 3.11 13.62
C LEU A 448 40.07 1.85 14.48
N ASP A 449 39.28 1.84 15.57
CA ASP A 449 39.14 0.70 16.49
C ASP A 449 38.59 -0.56 15.80
N LEU A 450 37.88 -0.43 14.65
CA LEU A 450 37.50 -1.56 13.80
C LEU A 450 38.70 -2.26 13.11
N GLY A 451 39.92 -1.76 13.32
CA GLY A 451 41.13 -2.22 12.65
C GLY A 451 41.34 -1.59 11.26
N VAL A 452 40.90 -0.33 11.10
CA VAL A 452 41.20 0.51 9.93
C VAL A 452 42.55 1.20 10.16
N LYS A 453 43.45 1.13 9.18
CA LYS A 453 44.76 1.78 9.26
C LYS A 453 44.67 3.19 8.72
N LEU A 454 45.20 4.18 9.43
CA LEU A 454 45.29 5.56 8.99
C LEU A 454 46.75 5.98 8.84
N LYS A 455 47.10 6.53 7.68
CA LYS A 455 48.41 7.11 7.38
C LYS A 455 48.25 8.58 7.04
N THR A 456 48.70 9.46 7.93
CA THR A 456 48.63 10.91 7.78
C THR A 456 49.92 11.48 7.18
N GLY A 457 49.89 12.74 6.72
CA GLY A 457 51.02 13.38 6.03
C GLY A 457 51.38 12.72 4.69
N PHE A 458 50.45 11.96 4.09
CA PHE A 458 50.68 11.19 2.88
C PHE A 458 50.03 11.84 1.67
N THR A 459 50.85 12.33 0.75
CA THR A 459 50.40 12.80 -0.56
C THR A 459 50.67 11.72 -1.61
N VAL A 460 49.63 11.32 -2.35
CA VAL A 460 49.77 10.36 -3.46
C VAL A 460 50.83 10.87 -4.44
N GLY A 461 51.72 9.99 -4.89
CA GLY A 461 52.79 10.34 -5.84
C GLY A 461 54.05 10.96 -5.23
N GLN A 462 54.03 11.37 -3.96
CA GLN A 462 55.24 11.83 -3.23
C GLN A 462 55.93 10.71 -2.44
N SER A 463 55.38 9.49 -2.47
CA SER A 463 55.92 8.31 -1.80
C SER A 463 55.83 7.10 -2.72
N GLU A 464 56.81 6.20 -2.63
CA GLU A 464 56.79 4.92 -3.35
C GLU A 464 55.71 3.96 -2.85
N GLU A 465 55.05 4.25 -1.71
CA GLU A 465 54.04 3.36 -1.15
C GLU A 465 52.75 3.32 -2.00
N LEU A 466 52.36 4.46 -2.57
CA LEU A 466 51.21 4.58 -3.47
C LEU A 466 51.43 5.78 -4.42
N THR A 467 51.71 5.47 -5.68
CA THR A 467 51.96 6.45 -6.75
C THR A 467 50.73 6.64 -7.64
N PHE A 468 50.72 7.71 -8.45
CA PHE A 468 49.66 7.92 -9.44
C PHE A 468 49.60 6.78 -10.49
N ASP A 469 50.75 6.22 -10.85
CA ASP A 469 50.82 5.07 -11.77
C ASP A 469 50.26 3.79 -11.13
N ASP A 470 50.45 3.61 -9.82
CA ASP A 470 49.83 2.50 -9.07
C ASP A 470 48.30 2.61 -9.12
N LEU A 471 47.74 3.82 -9.01
CA LEU A 471 46.30 4.04 -9.15
C LEU A 471 45.80 3.71 -10.57
N LYS A 472 46.51 4.18 -11.60
CA LYS A 472 46.13 3.99 -13.03
C LYS A 472 46.19 2.53 -13.47
N ARG A 473 47.15 1.75 -12.97
CA ARG A 473 47.39 0.38 -13.47
C ARG A 473 47.02 -0.66 -12.42
N ARG A 474 45.93 -1.38 -12.65
CA ARG A 474 45.45 -2.47 -11.78
C ARG A 474 46.55 -3.46 -11.37
N GLY A 475 47.46 -3.79 -12.28
CA GLY A 475 48.59 -4.68 -12.02
C GLY A 475 49.62 -4.11 -11.03
N LEU A 476 49.85 -2.79 -11.06
CA LEU A 476 50.73 -2.10 -10.12
C LEU A 476 50.07 -1.94 -8.75
N LEU A 477 48.79 -1.57 -8.71
CA LEU A 477 48.00 -1.55 -7.48
C LEU A 477 48.02 -2.90 -6.74
N ARG A 478 47.87 -3.99 -7.49
CA ARG A 478 47.96 -5.36 -6.94
C ARG A 478 49.35 -5.69 -6.41
N LYS A 479 50.43 -5.20 -7.02
CA LYS A 479 51.79 -5.36 -6.47
C LYS A 479 51.96 -4.66 -5.13
N LYS A 480 51.23 -3.56 -4.89
CA LYS A 480 51.13 -2.91 -3.57
C LYS A 480 50.19 -3.63 -2.60
N GLY A 481 49.50 -4.68 -3.05
CA GLY A 481 48.60 -5.51 -2.26
C GLY A 481 47.13 -5.07 -2.26
N TYR A 482 46.79 -4.00 -2.97
CA TYR A 482 45.43 -3.47 -3.05
C TYR A 482 44.65 -4.00 -4.26
N HIS A 483 43.34 -4.18 -4.07
CA HIS A 483 42.44 -4.76 -5.07
C HIS A 483 41.44 -3.75 -5.62
N ALA A 484 41.17 -2.69 -4.84
CA ALA A 484 40.36 -1.54 -5.21
C ALA A 484 40.86 -0.28 -4.48
N VAL A 485 40.59 0.88 -5.06
CA VAL A 485 40.86 2.20 -4.47
C VAL A 485 39.58 3.03 -4.45
N ILE A 486 39.33 3.71 -3.33
CA ILE A 486 38.33 4.77 -3.23
C ILE A 486 39.05 6.12 -3.15
N VAL A 487 38.72 7.05 -4.05
CA VAL A 487 39.20 8.44 -4.02
C VAL A 487 38.13 9.32 -3.38
N ALA A 488 38.49 9.98 -2.28
CA ALA A 488 37.59 10.69 -1.37
C ALA A 488 38.25 11.92 -0.73
N THR A 489 39.15 12.60 -1.44
CA THR A 489 39.89 13.78 -0.94
C THR A 489 39.07 15.06 -0.81
N GLY A 490 37.89 15.13 -1.42
CA GLY A 490 37.00 16.29 -1.35
C GLY A 490 37.59 17.56 -1.99
N ALA A 491 37.08 18.71 -1.55
CA ALA A 491 37.48 20.02 -2.00
C ALA A 491 38.79 20.45 -1.32
N VAL A 492 39.76 20.86 -2.14
CA VAL A 492 41.11 21.23 -1.69
C VAL A 492 41.36 22.74 -1.75
N GLY A 493 40.60 23.48 -2.56
CA GLY A 493 40.80 24.92 -2.79
C GLY A 493 39.51 25.72 -2.93
N SER A 494 39.65 27.05 -3.01
CA SER A 494 38.53 28.02 -3.12
C SER A 494 38.52 28.71 -4.47
N TYR A 495 37.33 29.03 -5.00
CA TYR A 495 37.22 29.85 -6.20
C TYR A 495 37.57 31.32 -5.92
N GLN A 496 38.16 31.97 -6.93
CA GLN A 496 38.43 33.41 -6.97
C GLN A 496 37.32 34.14 -7.72
N LEU A 497 37.01 35.38 -7.32
CA LEU A 497 36.06 36.28 -7.97
C LEU A 497 36.55 36.74 -9.36
N ARG A 498 37.88 36.77 -9.55
CA ARG A 498 38.57 37.27 -10.75
C ARG A 498 38.24 38.73 -11.06
N VAL A 499 38.23 39.56 -10.02
CA VAL A 499 38.03 41.02 -10.12
C VAL A 499 39.32 41.76 -9.80
N GLU A 500 39.43 43.01 -10.22
CA GLU A 500 40.61 43.84 -9.98
C GLU A 500 40.88 43.99 -8.47
N GLY A 501 42.14 43.85 -8.06
CA GLY A 501 42.59 44.03 -6.68
C GLY A 501 42.43 42.81 -5.76
N GLU A 502 42.00 41.65 -6.26
CA GLU A 502 41.82 40.44 -5.46
C GLU A 502 43.13 39.87 -4.87
N GLN A 503 44.28 40.33 -5.38
CA GLN A 503 45.62 40.00 -4.88
C GLN A 503 46.12 40.86 -3.72
N LEU A 504 45.37 41.91 -3.31
CA LEU A 504 45.79 42.82 -2.25
C LEU A 504 45.90 42.11 -0.89
N SER A 505 46.92 42.49 -0.11
CA SER A 505 47.09 42.09 1.27
C SER A 505 45.91 42.58 2.12
N GLY A 506 45.05 41.64 2.50
CA GLY A 506 43.76 41.91 3.17
C GLY A 506 42.59 41.15 2.53
N VAL A 507 42.70 40.75 1.26
CA VAL A 507 41.71 39.90 0.57
C VAL A 507 42.16 38.44 0.65
N ASN A 508 41.41 37.60 1.37
CA ASN A 508 41.78 36.22 1.64
C ASN A 508 40.65 35.24 1.28
N PRO A 509 40.96 34.00 0.88
CA PRO A 509 39.94 32.96 0.76
C PRO A 509 39.33 32.62 2.13
N GLY A 510 38.00 32.62 2.22
CA GLY A 510 37.30 32.36 3.48
C GLY A 510 37.55 30.97 4.06
N LEU A 511 37.71 29.95 3.20
CA LEU A 511 38.03 28.60 3.64
C LEU A 511 39.42 28.52 4.30
N GLU A 512 40.42 29.20 3.74
CA GLU A 512 41.78 29.22 4.29
C GLU A 512 41.82 29.97 5.63
N PHE A 513 41.00 31.01 5.79
CA PHE A 513 40.82 31.66 7.08
C PHE A 513 40.27 30.70 8.14
N LEU A 514 39.20 29.95 7.83
CA LEU A 514 38.65 28.96 8.78
C LEU A 514 39.68 27.87 9.12
N LYS A 515 40.46 27.41 8.13
CA LYS A 515 41.57 26.46 8.35
C LYS A 515 42.61 27.03 9.30
N ALA A 516 43.07 28.25 9.06
CA ALA A 516 44.06 28.91 9.90
C ALA A 516 43.56 29.11 11.35
N VAL A 517 42.28 29.45 11.54
CA VAL A 517 41.68 29.57 12.87
C VAL A 517 41.60 28.22 13.58
N ASN A 518 41.11 27.17 12.91
CA ASN A 518 41.00 25.83 13.49
C ASN A 518 42.38 25.20 13.81
N GLU A 519 43.41 25.57 13.07
CA GLU A 519 44.81 25.17 13.33
C GLU A 519 45.49 26.04 14.41
N GLY A 520 44.79 27.05 14.95
CA GLY A 520 45.34 27.95 15.97
C GLY A 520 46.35 28.97 15.45
N LYS A 521 46.46 29.15 14.13
CA LYS A 521 47.34 30.14 13.49
C LYS A 521 46.79 31.56 13.57
N ILE A 522 45.46 31.70 13.65
CA ILE A 522 44.78 32.97 13.86
C ILE A 522 43.93 32.86 15.13
N THR A 523 44.23 33.70 16.12
CA THR A 523 43.56 33.70 17.44
C THR A 523 42.87 35.03 17.76
N SER A 524 43.06 36.05 16.94
CA SER A 524 42.44 37.37 17.08
C SER A 524 42.32 38.04 15.72
N LEU A 525 41.31 38.89 15.55
CA LEU A 525 41.08 39.70 14.35
C LEU A 525 40.56 41.08 14.79
N SER A 526 41.01 42.16 14.15
CA SER A 526 40.60 43.54 14.47
C SER A 526 40.17 44.28 13.20
N GLY A 527 39.48 45.41 13.36
CA GLY A 527 39.02 46.24 12.24
C GLY A 527 37.71 45.77 11.60
N LYS A 528 37.39 46.36 10.45
CA LYS A 528 36.16 46.09 9.67
C LYS A 528 36.36 44.94 8.70
N VAL A 529 35.46 43.95 8.76
CA VAL A 529 35.56 42.71 7.99
C VAL A 529 34.36 42.56 7.05
N GLY A 530 34.62 42.36 5.75
CA GLY A 530 33.60 42.02 4.76
C GLY A 530 33.73 40.56 4.30
N ILE A 531 32.60 39.88 4.14
CA ILE A 531 32.54 38.49 3.67
C ILE A 531 31.74 38.44 2.38
N VAL A 532 32.36 38.00 1.29
CA VAL A 532 31.70 37.89 -0.01
C VAL A 532 31.18 36.46 -0.20
N GLY A 533 29.87 36.28 -0.11
CA GLY A 533 29.23 34.96 -0.25
C GLY A 533 27.91 34.85 0.51
N GLY A 534 27.16 33.76 0.26
CA GLY A 534 25.88 33.52 0.95
C GLY A 534 25.68 32.08 1.45
N GLY A 535 26.69 31.21 1.28
CA GLY A 535 26.64 29.82 1.74
C GLY A 535 27.11 29.65 3.19
N ASN A 536 27.03 28.42 3.71
CA ASN A 536 27.42 28.12 5.10
C ASN A 536 28.85 28.56 5.43
N THR A 537 29.81 28.41 4.51
CA THR A 537 31.19 28.90 4.68
C THR A 537 31.23 30.41 4.94
N ALA A 538 30.43 31.21 4.23
CA ALA A 538 30.39 32.66 4.42
C ALA A 538 29.86 33.03 5.81
N VAL A 539 28.80 32.35 6.25
CA VAL A 539 28.22 32.55 7.59
C VAL A 539 29.20 32.12 8.68
N ASP A 540 29.87 30.99 8.53
CA ASP A 540 30.88 30.52 9.48
C ASP A 540 32.07 31.49 9.57
N VAL A 541 32.57 32.00 8.44
CA VAL A 541 33.64 33.03 8.42
C VAL A 541 33.21 34.28 9.19
N ALA A 542 31.99 34.77 8.94
CA ALA A 542 31.48 35.97 9.59
C ALA A 542 31.36 35.79 11.11
N ARG A 543 30.80 34.66 11.55
CA ARG A 543 30.65 34.32 12.97
C ARG A 543 31.97 34.07 13.67
N VAL A 544 32.94 33.47 13.00
CA VAL A 544 34.31 33.36 13.53
C VAL A 544 34.96 34.75 13.64
N ALA A 545 34.84 35.60 12.62
CA ALA A 545 35.45 36.92 12.61
C ALA A 545 34.98 37.81 13.78
N ILE A 546 33.66 37.90 14.03
CA ILE A 546 33.12 38.70 15.14
C ILE A 546 33.58 38.17 16.50
N ARG A 547 33.65 36.84 16.64
CA ARG A 547 34.10 36.17 17.87
C ARG A 547 35.60 36.31 18.13
N LEU A 548 36.42 36.51 17.10
CA LEU A 548 37.85 36.77 17.23
C LEU A 548 38.16 38.24 17.59
N GLY A 549 37.15 39.11 17.65
CA GLY A 549 37.28 40.49 18.10
C GLY A 549 37.14 41.56 17.00
N ALA A 550 36.66 41.20 15.80
CA ALA A 550 36.39 42.19 14.76
C ALA A 550 35.38 43.25 15.24
N GLU A 551 35.56 44.50 14.84
CA GLU A 551 34.75 45.63 15.32
C GLU A 551 33.40 45.70 14.58
N GLU A 552 33.42 45.40 13.29
CA GLU A 552 32.25 45.35 12.41
C GLU A 552 32.41 44.20 11.42
N VAL A 553 31.36 43.40 11.22
CA VAL A 553 31.37 42.28 10.28
C VAL A 553 30.16 42.38 9.36
N LYS A 554 30.39 42.40 8.05
CA LYS A 554 29.35 42.47 7.01
C LYS A 554 29.40 41.27 6.07
N ILE A 555 28.28 40.59 5.86
CA ILE A 555 28.10 39.63 4.77
C ILE A 555 27.55 40.37 3.55
N LEU A 556 28.31 40.35 2.46
CA LEU A 556 28.00 40.95 1.18
C LEU A 556 27.45 39.87 0.24
N TYR A 557 26.15 39.93 -0.06
CA TYR A 557 25.48 38.91 -0.88
C TYR A 557 24.78 39.52 -2.10
N ARG A 558 25.05 38.95 -3.28
CA ARG A 558 24.52 39.40 -4.58
C ARG A 558 23.03 39.19 -4.82
N ARG A 559 22.31 38.52 -3.92
CA ARG A 559 20.85 38.29 -4.03
C ARG A 559 20.17 38.68 -2.72
N SER A 560 18.88 38.41 -2.58
CA SER A 560 18.16 38.62 -1.32
C SER A 560 18.45 37.49 -0.32
N ARG A 561 18.08 37.69 0.95
CA ARG A 561 18.20 36.66 2.00
C ARG A 561 17.52 35.34 1.63
N LYS A 562 16.39 35.39 0.90
CA LYS A 562 15.63 34.20 0.50
C LYS A 562 16.42 33.26 -0.42
N GLU A 563 17.37 33.79 -1.19
CA GLU A 563 18.22 33.01 -2.08
C GLU A 563 19.56 32.61 -1.45
N MET A 564 19.83 32.91 -0.18
CA MET A 564 21.07 32.47 0.49
C MET A 564 21.07 30.94 0.64
N PRO A 565 22.15 30.24 0.20
CA PRO A 565 22.26 28.80 0.39
C PRO A 565 22.54 28.35 1.85
N ALA A 566 22.97 29.26 2.73
CA ALA A 566 23.24 28.92 4.12
C ALA A 566 21.97 28.52 4.89
N TYR A 567 22.13 27.69 5.92
CA TYR A 567 20.99 27.25 6.73
C TYR A 567 20.36 28.44 7.46
N GLN A 568 19.03 28.50 7.48
CA GLN A 568 18.31 29.66 8.00
C GLN A 568 18.67 29.95 9.47
N GLU A 569 18.78 28.90 10.30
CA GLU A 569 19.16 29.02 11.71
C GLU A 569 20.57 29.60 11.91
N GLU A 570 21.50 29.32 10.99
CA GLU A 570 22.87 29.84 11.05
C GLU A 570 22.92 31.32 10.65
N ILE A 571 22.09 31.72 9.68
CA ILE A 571 21.91 33.12 9.31
C ILE A 571 21.30 33.89 10.49
N ASP A 572 20.28 33.31 11.13
CA ASP A 572 19.61 33.93 12.28
C ASP A 572 20.58 34.09 13.46
N ASP A 573 21.37 33.06 13.77
CA ASP A 573 22.38 33.13 14.81
C ASP A 573 23.52 34.12 14.49
N ALA A 574 23.84 34.35 13.22
CA ALA A 574 24.80 35.37 12.81
C ALA A 574 24.25 36.79 13.05
N LEU A 575 22.99 37.03 12.70
CA LEU A 575 22.32 38.31 12.95
C LEU A 575 22.20 38.60 14.45
N ASP A 576 21.85 37.59 15.25
CA ASP A 576 21.81 37.68 16.71
C ASP A 576 23.18 38.07 17.30
N GLU A 577 24.28 37.62 16.68
CA GLU A 577 25.66 37.95 17.08
C GLU A 577 26.12 39.35 16.61
N GLY A 578 25.25 40.13 15.96
CA GLY A 578 25.52 41.51 15.53
C GLY A 578 26.14 41.62 14.13
N ILE A 579 26.17 40.54 13.35
CA ILE A 579 26.68 40.56 11.97
C ILE A 579 25.67 41.25 11.06
N ILE A 580 26.14 42.14 10.20
CA ILE A 580 25.30 42.89 9.27
C ILE A 580 25.16 42.10 7.97
N LEU A 581 23.93 41.82 7.54
CA LEU A 581 23.66 41.19 6.24
C LEU A 581 23.30 42.26 5.20
N GLN A 582 24.19 42.47 4.24
CA GLN A 582 24.01 43.40 3.13
C GLN A 582 23.73 42.64 1.84
N THR A 583 22.45 42.57 1.51
CA THR A 583 21.95 41.86 0.33
C THR A 583 21.92 42.74 -0.91
N GLN A 584 21.78 42.09 -2.06
CA GLN A 584 21.66 42.72 -3.37
C GLN A 584 22.86 43.61 -3.73
N VAL A 585 24.06 43.18 -3.36
CA VAL A 585 25.31 43.86 -3.71
C VAL A 585 26.31 42.90 -4.35
N GLN A 586 27.04 43.37 -5.36
CA GLN A 586 28.09 42.61 -6.03
C GLN A 586 29.40 43.41 -6.02
N ILE A 587 30.53 42.70 -5.87
CA ILE A 587 31.85 43.30 -5.93
C ILE A 587 32.18 43.65 -7.38
N ASP A 588 32.58 44.90 -7.60
CA ASP A 588 33.13 45.37 -8.86
C ASP A 588 34.67 45.27 -8.85
N LYS A 589 35.31 45.86 -7.84
CA LYS A 589 36.76 45.76 -7.59
C LYS A 589 37.14 46.00 -6.13
N PHE A 590 38.35 45.57 -5.76
CA PHE A 590 38.96 45.86 -4.46
C PHE A 590 39.85 47.11 -4.56
N LEU A 591 39.81 47.96 -3.54
CA LEU A 591 40.53 49.23 -3.49
C LEU A 591 41.72 49.10 -2.51
N GLY A 592 42.91 49.50 -2.95
CA GLY A 592 44.13 49.40 -2.15
C GLY A 592 44.99 50.66 -2.19
N GLU A 593 45.72 50.91 -1.11
CA GLU A 593 46.83 51.86 -1.05
C GLU A 593 48.15 51.06 -1.02
N GLY A 594 48.88 51.05 -2.14
CA GLY A 594 50.02 50.14 -2.31
C GLY A 594 49.55 48.68 -2.42
N ASP A 595 50.07 47.81 -1.56
CA ASP A 595 49.69 46.39 -1.49
C ASP A 595 48.61 46.10 -0.43
N LYS A 596 48.16 47.11 0.32
CA LYS A 596 47.21 46.94 1.42
C LYS A 596 45.79 47.29 0.99
N LEU A 597 44.83 46.43 1.33
CA LEU A 597 43.40 46.70 1.18
C LEU A 597 42.98 47.90 2.06
N VAL A 598 42.20 48.83 1.48
CA VAL A 598 41.56 49.93 2.21
C VAL A 598 40.03 49.93 2.08
N GLY A 599 39.48 49.24 1.07
CA GLY A 599 38.03 49.14 0.87
C GLY A 599 37.64 48.38 -0.38
N ILE A 600 36.35 48.46 -0.73
CA ILE A 600 35.77 47.79 -1.90
C ILE A 600 34.88 48.75 -2.68
N GLN A 601 34.81 48.55 -3.99
CA GLN A 601 33.79 49.15 -4.84
C GLN A 601 32.68 48.13 -5.10
N LEU A 602 31.45 48.51 -4.77
CA LEU A 602 30.25 47.69 -4.85
C LEU A 602 29.31 48.22 -5.93
N LEU A 603 28.58 47.30 -6.57
CA LEU A 603 27.45 47.56 -7.45
C LEU A 603 26.16 47.10 -6.78
N LYS A 604 25.08 47.87 -6.95
CA LYS A 604 23.74 47.39 -6.58
C LYS A 604 23.26 46.35 -7.58
N THR A 605 22.49 45.38 -7.10
CA THR A 605 21.91 44.34 -7.94
C THR A 605 20.40 44.24 -7.75
N ARG A 606 19.71 43.72 -8.76
CA ARG A 606 18.29 43.34 -8.70
C ARG A 606 18.11 41.87 -9.07
N LEU A 607 17.01 41.27 -8.62
CA LEU A 607 16.68 39.89 -8.94
C LEU A 607 16.11 39.78 -10.37
N GLY A 608 16.74 38.95 -11.19
CA GLY A 608 16.27 38.54 -12.51
C GLY A 608 15.46 37.25 -12.46
N GLU A 609 15.41 36.56 -13.59
CA GLU A 609 14.75 35.25 -13.71
C GLU A 609 15.48 34.18 -12.90
N PRO A 610 14.75 33.16 -12.40
CA PRO A 610 15.33 31.96 -11.81
C PRO A 610 16.40 31.29 -12.70
N ASP A 611 17.45 30.77 -12.07
CA ASP A 611 18.38 29.85 -12.70
C ASP A 611 17.83 28.42 -12.71
N LYS A 612 18.63 27.47 -13.22
CA LYS A 612 18.27 26.04 -13.32
C LYS A 612 17.95 25.39 -11.97
N ASP A 613 18.41 25.99 -10.87
CA ASP A 613 18.16 25.52 -9.50
C ASP A 613 16.98 26.28 -8.86
N GLY A 614 16.24 27.07 -9.65
CA GLY A 614 15.10 27.88 -9.20
C GLY A 614 15.49 29.17 -8.47
N ARG A 615 16.78 29.48 -8.32
CA ARG A 615 17.26 30.67 -7.59
C ARG A 615 17.32 31.87 -8.53
N ARG A 616 16.73 32.99 -8.14
CA ARG A 616 16.73 34.20 -8.99
C ARG A 616 18.15 34.70 -9.27
N ARG A 617 18.49 34.95 -10.54
CA ARG A 617 19.81 35.49 -10.92
C ARG A 617 19.98 36.91 -10.39
N ALA A 618 21.20 37.26 -10.00
CA ALA A 618 21.55 38.65 -9.69
C ALA A 618 21.89 39.38 -10.99
N ILE A 619 21.30 40.55 -11.21
CA ILE A 619 21.57 41.45 -12.34
C ILE A 619 22.14 42.75 -11.76
N CYS A 620 23.34 43.15 -12.18
CA CYS A 620 23.93 44.43 -11.79
C CYS A 620 23.10 45.60 -12.34
N ILE A 621 22.95 46.65 -11.54
CA ILE A 621 22.34 47.91 -11.95
C ILE A 621 23.49 48.80 -12.45
N GLU A 622 23.40 49.26 -13.70
CA GLU A 622 24.37 50.20 -14.28
C GLU A 622 24.39 51.53 -13.49
N ASP A 623 25.55 52.19 -13.45
CA ASP A 623 25.79 53.47 -12.76
C ASP A 623 25.38 53.47 -11.27
N SER A 624 25.59 52.34 -10.58
CA SER A 624 25.21 52.15 -9.17
C SER A 624 26.41 51.93 -8.23
N GLU A 625 27.61 52.26 -8.70
CA GLU A 625 28.87 52.08 -7.98
C GLU A 625 28.92 52.95 -6.71
N TYR A 626 29.36 52.36 -5.60
CA TYR A 626 29.70 53.08 -4.38
C TYR A 626 30.78 52.33 -3.60
N GLN A 627 31.43 53.03 -2.66
CA GLN A 627 32.59 52.50 -1.94
C GLN A 627 32.28 52.30 -0.45
N GLU A 628 32.85 51.25 0.13
CA GLU A 628 32.84 50.99 1.58
C GLU A 628 34.23 50.54 2.05
N ASP A 629 34.64 51.01 3.23
CA ASP A 629 35.95 50.73 3.81
C ASP A 629 35.97 49.40 4.56
N PHE A 630 37.00 48.59 4.31
CA PHE A 630 37.24 47.31 4.98
C PHE A 630 38.74 47.08 5.16
N ASP A 631 39.12 46.57 6.33
CA ASP A 631 40.50 46.17 6.64
C ASP A 631 40.78 44.74 6.14
N HIS A 632 39.74 43.90 6.13
CA HIS A 632 39.81 42.50 5.72
C HIS A 632 38.61 42.13 4.86
N ILE A 633 38.85 41.42 3.75
CA ILE A 633 37.81 40.76 2.98
C ILE A 633 38.06 39.26 2.91
N PHE A 634 37.01 38.47 3.18
CA PHE A 634 37.02 37.03 2.97
C PHE A 634 36.10 36.60 1.84
N VAL A 635 36.64 35.95 0.81
CA VAL A 635 35.89 35.47 -0.35
C VAL A 635 35.45 34.02 -0.14
N ALA A 636 34.14 33.77 -0.13
CA ALA A 636 33.52 32.48 0.17
C ALA A 636 32.44 32.11 -0.87
N ILE A 637 32.85 32.04 -2.15
CA ILE A 637 31.94 31.84 -3.29
C ILE A 637 31.90 30.41 -3.86
N GLY A 638 32.58 29.46 -3.22
CA GLY A 638 32.60 28.05 -3.61
C GLY A 638 33.99 27.43 -3.53
N GLN A 639 34.06 26.12 -3.75
CA GLN A 639 35.26 25.31 -3.59
C GLN A 639 35.46 24.38 -4.80
N TYR A 640 36.69 23.91 -5.02
CA TYR A 640 37.02 22.94 -6.07
C TYR A 640 37.84 21.78 -5.52
N PHE A 641 37.72 20.61 -6.15
CA PHE A 641 38.48 19.40 -5.81
C PHE A 641 39.80 19.32 -6.58
N ASP A 642 40.75 18.57 -6.03
CA ASP A 642 42.05 18.36 -6.66
C ASP A 642 41.91 17.45 -7.87
N ARG A 643 42.26 17.94 -9.04
CA ARG A 643 42.21 17.18 -10.29
C ARG A 643 43.51 16.40 -10.53
N ASP A 644 44.61 16.84 -9.93
CA ASP A 644 45.94 16.28 -10.19
C ASP A 644 46.07 14.86 -9.64
N ILE A 645 45.18 14.48 -8.71
CA ILE A 645 45.14 13.14 -8.14
C ILE A 645 44.36 12.11 -8.96
N ILE A 646 43.59 12.59 -9.95
CA ILE A 646 42.72 11.78 -10.79
C ILE A 646 43.46 11.49 -12.11
N PRO A 647 43.37 10.26 -12.65
CA PRO A 647 43.87 9.97 -13.99
C PRO A 647 43.28 10.93 -15.04
N GLU A 648 44.12 11.49 -15.93
CA GLU A 648 43.68 12.44 -16.97
C GLU A 648 42.55 11.88 -17.85
N ASP A 649 42.55 10.57 -18.12
CA ASP A 649 41.53 9.87 -18.91
C ASP A 649 40.20 9.65 -18.16
N MET A 650 40.14 10.04 -16.89
CA MET A 650 38.91 10.14 -16.10
C MET A 650 38.40 11.58 -16.00
N ILE A 651 38.95 12.53 -16.74
CA ILE A 651 38.49 13.92 -16.77
C ILE A 651 38.03 14.23 -18.21
N ASP A 652 36.81 14.76 -18.36
CA ASP A 652 36.29 15.17 -19.67
C ASP A 652 36.89 16.50 -20.15
N GLU A 653 36.58 16.88 -21.39
CA GLU A 653 37.04 18.13 -22.01
C GLU A 653 36.54 19.42 -21.30
N HIS A 654 35.55 19.29 -20.43
CA HIS A 654 35.00 20.37 -19.61
C HIS A 654 35.59 20.37 -18.18
N GLY A 655 36.47 19.43 -17.86
CA GLY A 655 37.08 19.28 -16.56
C GLY A 655 36.22 18.57 -15.52
N ASN A 656 35.18 17.83 -15.93
CA ASN A 656 34.35 17.02 -15.04
C ASN A 656 34.89 15.60 -14.93
N LEU A 657 34.62 14.96 -13.79
CA LEU A 657 35.02 13.57 -13.55
C LEU A 657 34.12 12.58 -14.33
N ILE A 658 34.73 11.61 -15.00
CA ILE A 658 34.08 10.51 -15.71
C ILE A 658 33.98 9.30 -14.77
N VAL A 659 32.87 9.20 -14.04
CA VAL A 659 32.49 8.01 -13.27
C VAL A 659 31.01 7.70 -13.45
N ASP A 660 30.62 6.45 -13.22
CA ASP A 660 29.22 6.04 -13.26
C ASP A 660 28.47 6.64 -12.05
N PRO A 661 27.33 7.33 -12.26
CA PRO A 661 26.59 8.01 -11.20
C PRO A 661 25.96 7.09 -10.17
N LYS A 662 25.65 5.86 -10.58
CA LYS A 662 24.97 4.87 -9.75
C LYS A 662 25.98 4.05 -8.98
N THR A 663 27.05 3.61 -9.62
CA THR A 663 28.05 2.70 -9.03
C THR A 663 29.24 3.44 -8.43
N LEU A 664 29.44 4.72 -8.79
CA LEU A 664 30.62 5.52 -8.45
C LEU A 664 31.93 4.95 -8.99
N GLN A 665 31.84 3.97 -9.90
CA GLN A 665 32.98 3.30 -10.51
C GLN A 665 33.48 4.08 -11.72
N SER A 666 34.79 4.11 -11.93
CA SER A 666 35.33 4.57 -13.21
C SER A 666 35.07 3.52 -14.31
N PRO A 667 34.48 3.92 -15.46
CA PRO A 667 34.34 3.01 -16.59
C PRO A 667 35.68 2.69 -17.25
N GLN A 668 36.67 3.59 -17.18
CA GLN A 668 38.03 3.38 -17.69
C GLN A 668 38.85 2.49 -16.75
N HIS A 669 38.68 2.66 -15.43
CA HIS A 669 39.45 1.97 -14.40
C HIS A 669 38.53 1.27 -13.39
N PRO A 670 38.08 0.03 -13.66
CA PRO A 670 37.06 -0.66 -12.84
C PRO A 670 37.45 -0.89 -11.37
N HIS A 671 38.74 -0.78 -11.01
CA HIS A 671 39.22 -0.87 -9.63
C HIS A 671 39.23 0.47 -8.88
N ILE A 672 38.84 1.57 -9.52
CA ILE A 672 38.79 2.93 -8.95
C ILE A 672 37.33 3.36 -8.77
N PHE A 673 37.03 3.87 -7.57
CA PHE A 673 35.74 4.45 -7.21
C PHE A 673 35.94 5.86 -6.66
N CYS A 674 35.05 6.80 -6.99
CA CYS A 674 35.16 8.19 -6.56
C CYS A 674 33.90 8.64 -5.82
N CYS A 675 34.05 9.23 -4.64
CA CYS A 675 32.92 9.66 -3.80
C CYS A 675 33.21 10.99 -3.08
N GLY A 676 32.18 11.60 -2.48
CA GLY A 676 32.27 12.96 -1.95
C GLY A 676 32.13 14.02 -3.04
N GLU A 677 32.93 15.09 -2.96
CA GLU A 677 32.83 16.30 -3.81
C GLU A 677 33.33 16.14 -5.26
N PHE A 678 33.62 14.91 -5.67
CA PHE A 678 34.24 14.57 -6.96
C PHE A 678 33.29 14.50 -8.16
N TYR A 679 32.02 14.23 -7.92
CA TYR A 679 31.08 13.87 -9.00
C TYR A 679 29.74 14.59 -8.86
N TYR A 680 29.34 14.83 -7.61
CA TYR A 680 28.33 15.79 -7.23
C TYR A 680 28.98 16.74 -6.23
N SER A 681 28.52 17.98 -6.10
CA SER A 681 28.93 18.84 -4.99
C SER A 681 28.01 18.50 -3.82
N PRO A 682 28.28 17.50 -2.95
CA PRO A 682 27.49 17.27 -1.75
C PRO A 682 27.49 18.59 -0.98
N GLU A 683 26.32 19.16 -0.82
CA GLU A 683 26.15 20.44 -0.11
C GLU A 683 26.15 20.22 1.40
N SER A 684 26.24 18.95 1.84
CA SER A 684 26.11 18.55 3.23
C SER A 684 26.94 17.33 3.64
N VAL A 685 27.22 17.22 4.94
CA VAL A 685 27.94 16.09 5.54
C VAL A 685 27.21 14.75 5.35
N ILE A 686 25.88 14.72 5.41
CA ILE A 686 25.10 13.49 5.31
C ILE A 686 25.13 12.89 3.90
N GLU A 687 25.22 13.74 2.88
CA GLU A 687 25.41 13.29 1.49
C GLU A 687 26.82 12.75 1.26
N ALA A 688 27.84 13.37 1.88
CA ALA A 688 29.19 12.83 1.85
C ALA A 688 29.27 11.44 2.50
N ILE A 689 28.63 11.26 3.67
CA ILE A 689 28.49 9.97 4.34
C ILE A 689 27.78 8.95 3.44
N ALA A 690 26.66 9.34 2.84
CA ALA A 690 25.90 8.48 1.93
C ALA A 690 26.75 8.02 0.73
N SER A 691 27.46 8.93 0.08
CA SER A 691 28.35 8.61 -1.04
C SER A 691 29.48 7.65 -0.66
N GLY A 692 30.06 7.81 0.54
CA GLY A 692 31.09 6.92 1.06
C GLY A 692 30.57 5.51 1.32
N LYS A 693 29.42 5.40 1.99
CA LYS A 693 28.70 4.12 2.18
C LYS A 693 28.43 3.44 0.83
N TRP A 694 27.96 4.21 -0.15
CA TRP A 694 27.62 3.72 -1.48
C TRP A 694 28.85 3.20 -2.24
N ALA A 695 29.97 3.93 -2.18
CA ALA A 695 31.24 3.50 -2.74
C ALA A 695 31.77 2.21 -2.08
N GLY A 696 31.63 2.09 -0.75
CA GLY A 696 31.96 0.87 -0.02
C GLY A 696 31.16 -0.35 -0.50
N GLU A 697 29.85 -0.18 -0.74
CA GLU A 697 29.01 -1.25 -1.31
C GLU A 697 29.40 -1.60 -2.75
N SER A 698 29.68 -0.60 -3.59
CA SER A 698 30.18 -0.85 -4.94
C SER A 698 31.50 -1.61 -4.96
N VAL A 699 32.45 -1.24 -4.09
CA VAL A 699 33.73 -1.95 -3.97
C VAL A 699 33.50 -3.38 -3.49
N HIS A 700 32.63 -3.60 -2.50
CA HIS A 700 32.33 -4.95 -2.04
C HIS A 700 31.79 -5.82 -3.17
N ARG A 701 30.77 -5.34 -3.90
CA ARG A 701 30.17 -6.07 -5.01
C ARG A 701 31.16 -6.32 -6.15
N TYR A 702 31.96 -5.32 -6.51
CA TYR A 702 33.02 -5.46 -7.49
C TYR A 702 34.01 -6.57 -7.12
N LEU A 703 34.44 -6.62 -5.85
CA LEU A 703 35.37 -7.63 -5.37
C LEU A 703 34.74 -9.03 -5.28
N GLN A 704 33.44 -9.12 -4.98
CA GLN A 704 32.70 -10.39 -4.94
C GLN A 704 32.19 -10.85 -6.33
N GLY A 705 32.30 -10.01 -7.37
CA GLY A 705 31.77 -10.31 -8.70
C GLY A 705 30.23 -10.24 -8.76
N GLU A 706 29.61 -9.48 -7.86
CA GLU A 706 28.17 -9.27 -7.80
C GLU A 706 27.73 -8.15 -8.76
N ASP A 707 26.43 -8.13 -9.12
CA ASP A 707 25.88 -7.06 -9.95
C ASP A 707 25.94 -5.71 -9.22
N LEU A 708 26.72 -4.79 -9.79
CA LEU A 708 26.87 -3.44 -9.28
C LEU A 708 25.57 -2.64 -9.31
N TYR A 709 24.66 -2.91 -10.24
CA TYR A 709 23.41 -2.17 -10.40
C TYR A 709 22.24 -2.73 -9.58
N ALA A 710 22.34 -3.97 -9.07
CA ALA A 710 21.27 -4.64 -8.36
C ALA A 710 20.71 -3.79 -7.19
N GLY A 711 19.41 -3.52 -7.22
CA GLY A 711 18.74 -2.74 -6.18
C GLY A 711 19.13 -1.25 -6.14
N ARG A 712 19.71 -0.68 -7.20
CA ARG A 712 19.91 0.78 -7.33
C ARG A 712 18.78 1.42 -8.16
N PRO A 713 18.39 2.68 -7.90
CA PRO A 713 17.28 3.34 -8.59
C PRO A 713 17.50 3.42 -10.11
N GLU A 714 16.44 3.14 -10.90
CA GLU A 714 16.48 3.27 -12.37
C GLU A 714 16.60 4.73 -12.80
N LYS A 715 15.88 5.64 -12.13
CA LYS A 715 15.93 7.10 -12.31
C LYS A 715 16.01 7.79 -10.94
N ALA A 716 16.97 8.69 -10.77
CA ALA A 716 17.02 9.61 -9.62
C ALA A 716 16.57 10.98 -10.10
N THR A 717 15.55 11.57 -9.47
CA THR A 717 15.07 12.93 -9.80
C THR A 717 15.67 13.99 -8.87
N THR A 718 16.22 13.60 -7.72
CA THR A 718 16.94 14.49 -6.80
C THR A 718 18.26 13.89 -6.32
N HIS A 719 19.21 14.74 -5.88
CA HIS A 719 20.53 14.30 -5.40
C HIS A 719 20.45 13.31 -4.23
N SER A 720 19.50 13.52 -3.30
CA SER A 720 19.27 12.65 -2.14
C SER A 720 18.71 11.27 -2.50
N GLN A 721 18.23 11.06 -3.73
CA GLN A 721 17.68 9.79 -4.18
C GLN A 721 18.73 8.85 -4.79
N ILE A 722 19.91 9.35 -5.18
CA ILE A 722 20.96 8.57 -5.85
C ILE A 722 21.49 7.46 -4.92
N TYR A 723 21.62 7.75 -3.63
CA TYR A 723 22.19 6.86 -2.62
C TYR A 723 21.14 6.04 -1.84
N LYS A 724 19.93 5.91 -2.39
CA LYS A 724 18.86 5.12 -1.78
C LYS A 724 18.90 3.68 -2.26
N GLY A 725 19.05 2.74 -1.32
CA GLY A 725 18.86 1.33 -1.60
C GLY A 725 17.41 1.03 -1.98
N ARG A 726 17.26 0.26 -3.07
CA ARG A 726 16.04 -0.25 -3.73
C ARG A 726 15.25 0.81 -4.50
N VAL A 727 14.77 0.47 -5.69
CA VAL A 727 13.79 1.27 -6.45
C VAL A 727 12.47 1.21 -5.68
N ARG A 728 12.02 2.34 -5.12
CA ARG A 728 10.90 2.45 -4.15
C ARG A 728 9.57 2.87 -4.76
N SER A 729 9.34 2.63 -6.05
CA SER A 729 8.06 3.01 -6.65
C SER A 729 6.94 2.16 -6.03
N GLY A 730 6.12 2.77 -5.17
CA GLY A 730 5.00 2.12 -4.49
C GLY A 730 5.20 1.84 -2.98
N GLU A 731 6.40 2.04 -2.41
CA GLU A 731 6.67 1.80 -0.98
C GLU A 731 6.70 3.08 -0.12
N VAL A 732 6.60 4.26 -0.75
CA VAL A 732 6.56 5.53 0.00
C VAL A 732 5.14 5.76 0.50
N ILE A 733 5.05 6.09 1.79
CA ILE A 733 3.77 6.30 2.47
C ILE A 733 3.18 7.62 2.00
N GLN A 734 1.99 7.55 1.41
CA GLN A 734 1.23 8.72 0.98
C GLN A 734 0.26 9.20 2.06
N ASP A 735 -0.38 8.27 2.76
CA ASP A 735 -1.35 8.58 3.81
C ASP A 735 -0.64 8.70 5.18
N ILE A 736 -0.39 9.94 5.61
CA ILE A 736 0.17 10.22 6.93
C ILE A 736 -0.90 9.98 8.01
N PRO A 737 -0.60 9.22 9.09
CA PRO A 737 -1.56 8.93 10.16
C PRO A 737 -1.69 10.13 11.11
N VAL A 738 -2.30 11.21 10.63
CA VAL A 738 -2.50 12.46 11.36
C VAL A 738 -3.36 12.28 12.62
N GLU A 739 -4.23 11.27 12.63
CA GLU A 739 -5.06 10.90 13.78
C GLU A 739 -4.25 10.42 15.00
N ARG A 740 -2.97 10.08 14.82
CA ARG A 740 -2.05 9.71 15.92
C ARG A 740 -1.34 10.92 16.54
N ALA A 741 -1.58 12.12 16.04
CA ALA A 741 -0.95 13.33 16.57
C ALA A 741 -1.43 13.62 17.99
N ASN A 742 -0.47 13.84 18.88
CA ASN A 742 -0.68 14.30 20.26
C ASN A 742 -0.47 15.82 20.37
N ASP A 743 -0.95 16.41 21.47
CA ASP A 743 -0.85 17.85 21.75
C ASP A 743 0.54 18.34 22.17
N LEU A 744 1.56 17.47 22.12
CA LEU A 744 2.94 17.82 22.47
C LEU A 744 3.52 18.82 21.46
N LYS A 745 4.02 19.94 21.96
CA LYS A 745 4.61 21.01 21.15
C LYS A 745 6.12 20.82 20.99
N ARG A 746 6.64 21.18 19.82
CA ARG A 746 8.08 21.19 19.55
C ARG A 746 8.79 22.14 20.51
N VAL A 747 9.87 21.67 21.14
CA VAL A 747 10.78 22.52 21.93
C VAL A 747 12.09 22.70 21.17
N PRO A 748 12.54 23.95 20.91
CA PRO A 748 13.84 24.17 20.27
C PRO A 748 14.98 23.76 21.23
N PRO A 749 16.11 23.26 20.69
CA PRO A 749 17.25 22.92 21.52
C PRO A 749 17.79 24.17 22.26
N PRO A 750 18.24 24.04 23.52
CA PRO A 750 18.75 25.18 24.27
C PRO A 750 19.98 25.78 23.59
N LYS A 751 20.02 27.11 23.45
CA LYS A 751 21.19 27.82 22.90
C LYS A 751 21.98 28.57 23.99
N ALA A 752 23.29 28.74 23.78
CA ALA A 752 24.09 29.64 24.60
C ALA A 752 23.60 31.10 24.45
N PRO A 753 23.64 31.93 25.51
CA PRO A 753 23.31 33.35 25.40
C PRO A 753 24.23 34.08 24.42
N VAL A 754 23.70 35.01 23.62
CA VAL A 754 24.47 35.77 22.61
C VAL A 754 25.71 36.43 23.21
N THR A 755 25.61 37.06 24.38
CA THR A 755 26.74 37.68 25.08
C THR A 755 27.87 36.68 25.37
N LYS A 756 27.53 35.43 25.68
CA LYS A 756 28.52 34.37 25.88
C LYS A 756 29.11 33.88 24.56
N ARG A 757 28.32 33.83 23.48
CA ARG A 757 28.77 33.44 22.12
C ARG A 757 29.88 34.37 21.62
N VAL A 758 29.66 35.68 21.73
CA VAL A 758 30.61 36.70 21.27
C VAL A 758 31.87 36.75 22.15
N ASN A 759 31.71 36.62 23.48
CA ASN A 759 32.84 36.75 24.42
C ASN A 759 33.66 35.46 24.61
N THR A 760 33.18 34.31 24.12
CA THR A 760 33.88 33.02 24.27
C THR A 760 33.92 32.35 22.89
N PRO A 761 35.00 32.54 22.11
CA PRO A 761 35.00 32.23 20.68
C PRO A 761 34.56 30.80 20.34
N ASN A 762 34.97 29.84 21.16
CA ASN A 762 34.72 28.41 20.97
C ASN A 762 33.53 27.86 21.77
N VAL A 763 32.70 28.70 22.41
CA VAL A 763 31.53 28.18 23.14
C VAL A 763 30.55 27.56 22.16
N GLU A 764 30.19 26.30 22.41
CA GLU A 764 29.18 25.60 21.62
C GLU A 764 27.84 26.34 21.68
N VAL A 765 27.23 26.56 20.50
CA VAL A 765 26.02 27.37 20.38
C VAL A 765 24.80 26.59 20.82
N THR A 766 24.65 25.37 20.33
CA THR A 766 23.48 24.52 20.56
C THR A 766 23.83 23.43 21.55
N LYS A 767 23.10 23.37 22.66
CA LYS A 767 23.28 22.31 23.67
C LYS A 767 22.40 21.10 23.34
N PRO A 768 22.78 19.89 23.77
CA PRO A 768 21.90 18.72 23.66
C PRO A 768 20.63 18.90 24.49
N PHE A 769 19.57 18.17 24.12
CA PHE A 769 18.38 18.06 24.96
C PHE A 769 18.70 17.43 26.32
N THR A 770 17.86 17.70 27.31
CA THR A 770 17.77 16.82 28.49
C THR A 770 17.06 15.52 28.11
N GLU A 771 17.16 14.50 28.97
CA GLU A 771 16.48 13.23 28.76
C GLU A 771 14.96 13.39 28.61
N GLU A 772 14.34 14.17 29.49
CA GLU A 772 12.92 14.51 29.47
C GLU A 772 12.51 15.22 28.17
N GLN A 773 13.32 16.18 27.70
CA GLN A 773 13.09 16.87 26.44
C GLN A 773 13.19 15.92 25.25
N ALA A 774 14.17 15.01 25.25
CA ALA A 774 14.37 14.06 24.17
C ALA A 774 13.24 13.03 24.10
N GLN A 775 12.83 12.44 25.22
CA GLN A 775 11.69 11.51 25.25
C GLN A 775 10.39 12.20 24.80
N SER A 776 10.12 13.40 25.31
CA SER A 776 8.92 14.18 24.95
C SER A 776 8.90 14.54 23.46
N GLU A 777 10.01 15.03 22.91
CA GLU A 777 10.12 15.37 21.49
C GLU A 777 10.06 14.12 20.59
N ALA A 778 10.67 13.00 21.00
CA ALA A 778 10.57 11.73 20.28
C ALA A 778 9.15 11.15 20.30
N GLY A 779 8.43 11.32 21.42
CA GLY A 779 7.02 10.94 21.57
C GLY A 779 6.05 11.69 20.64
N ARG A 780 6.50 12.74 19.94
CA ARG A 780 5.71 13.42 18.89
C ARG A 780 5.64 12.63 17.58
N CYS A 781 6.44 11.57 17.42
CA CYS A 781 6.50 10.77 16.21
C CYS A 781 5.16 10.08 15.91
N LEU A 782 4.65 10.23 14.68
CA LEU A 782 3.40 9.59 14.23
C LEU A 782 3.54 8.11 13.88
N SER A 783 4.77 7.56 13.90
CA SER A 783 5.07 6.20 13.43
C SER A 783 4.47 5.91 12.05
N CYS A 784 4.77 6.78 11.07
CA CYS A 784 4.15 6.79 9.74
C CYS A 784 4.16 5.39 9.08
N ALA A 785 5.29 4.67 9.18
CA ALA A 785 5.47 3.34 8.60
C ALA A 785 4.91 2.17 9.40
N ASN A 786 4.21 2.42 10.49
CA ASN A 786 3.92 1.44 11.54
C ASN A 786 5.23 0.91 12.14
N CYS A 787 5.84 -0.12 11.55
CA CYS A 787 7.18 -0.57 11.91
C CYS A 787 8.28 0.41 11.46
N GLY A 788 9.04 0.97 12.42
CA GLY A 788 10.22 1.80 12.13
C GLY A 788 11.49 1.02 11.76
N VAL A 789 11.43 -0.32 11.77
CA VAL A 789 12.56 -1.25 11.60
C VAL A 789 13.70 -0.91 12.59
N CYS A 790 13.37 -0.90 13.88
CA CYS A 790 14.35 -0.69 14.95
C CYS A 790 15.27 -1.91 15.19
N LYS A 791 14.86 -3.07 14.67
CA LYS A 791 15.53 -4.38 14.78
C LYS A 791 15.60 -5.00 16.18
N GLU A 792 14.99 -4.41 17.21
CA GLU A 792 14.91 -5.08 18.53
C GLU A 792 14.22 -6.45 18.44
N CYS A 793 13.14 -6.55 17.67
CA CYS A 793 12.47 -7.84 17.45
C CYS A 793 13.42 -8.91 16.88
N VAL A 794 14.35 -8.54 15.99
CA VAL A 794 15.36 -9.46 15.44
C VAL A 794 16.38 -9.86 16.50
N ARG A 795 16.86 -8.90 17.31
CA ARG A 795 17.86 -9.16 18.38
C ARG A 795 17.34 -10.10 19.46
N HIS A 796 16.04 -10.04 19.75
CA HIS A 796 15.40 -10.85 20.79
C HIS A 796 14.72 -12.12 20.26
N CYS A 797 14.78 -12.39 18.94
CA CYS A 797 14.20 -13.61 18.37
C CYS A 797 15.23 -14.74 18.38
N GLU A 798 15.22 -15.57 19.43
CA GLU A 798 16.13 -16.73 19.54
C GLU A 798 15.96 -17.72 18.37
N ALA A 799 14.73 -17.90 17.88
CA ALA A 799 14.42 -18.80 16.76
C ALA A 799 14.87 -18.26 15.40
N GLN A 800 15.36 -17.01 15.32
CA GLN A 800 15.79 -16.37 14.08
C GLN A 800 14.73 -16.42 12.95
N ALA A 801 13.46 -16.26 13.33
CA ALA A 801 12.32 -16.32 12.42
C ALA A 801 12.09 -15.01 11.63
N ILE A 802 12.66 -13.88 12.08
CA ILE A 802 12.31 -12.55 11.57
C ILE A 802 13.22 -12.13 10.40
N ASN A 803 12.60 -11.72 9.29
CA ASN A 803 13.28 -11.19 8.12
C ASN A 803 12.53 -9.94 7.57
N HIS A 804 13.04 -8.74 7.88
CA HIS A 804 12.48 -7.47 7.41
C HIS A 804 12.66 -7.21 5.90
N ASP A 805 13.45 -8.04 5.21
CA ASP A 805 13.74 -7.98 3.79
C ASP A 805 12.97 -9.01 2.95
N ALA A 806 12.04 -9.76 3.57
CA ALA A 806 11.18 -10.68 2.85
C ALA A 806 10.36 -9.96 1.76
N LEU A 807 10.31 -10.55 0.57
CA LEU A 807 9.58 -10.05 -0.59
C LEU A 807 8.24 -10.79 -0.75
N PRO A 808 7.24 -10.18 -1.39
CA PRO A 808 6.02 -10.88 -1.77
C PRO A 808 6.31 -12.10 -2.66
N ILE A 809 5.50 -13.14 -2.53
CA ILE A 809 5.58 -14.37 -3.33
C ILE A 809 4.32 -14.46 -4.19
N ILE A 810 4.49 -14.81 -5.47
CA ILE A 810 3.36 -15.10 -6.37
C ILE A 810 3.26 -16.61 -6.53
N HIS A 811 2.15 -17.20 -6.07
CA HIS A 811 1.83 -18.60 -6.29
C HIS A 811 0.97 -18.72 -7.54
N GLN A 812 1.35 -19.63 -8.45
CA GLN A 812 0.59 -19.90 -9.67
C GLN A 812 -0.05 -21.28 -9.56
N GLU A 813 -1.36 -21.30 -9.36
CA GLU A 813 -2.10 -22.51 -9.03
C GLU A 813 -3.15 -22.83 -10.11
N LYS A 814 -3.45 -24.12 -10.27
CA LYS A 814 -4.51 -24.58 -11.17
C LYS A 814 -5.63 -25.22 -10.36
N VAL A 815 -6.87 -24.80 -10.56
CA VAL A 815 -8.01 -25.29 -9.76
C VAL A 815 -9.24 -25.61 -10.60
N GLY A 816 -10.05 -26.57 -10.16
CA GLY A 816 -11.26 -27.02 -10.85
C GLY A 816 -12.53 -26.24 -10.47
N GLY A 817 -12.56 -25.65 -9.27
CA GLY A 817 -13.68 -24.84 -8.81
C GLY A 817 -13.24 -23.81 -7.78
N ILE A 818 -13.94 -22.67 -7.76
CA ILE A 818 -13.60 -21.53 -6.90
C ILE A 818 -14.83 -21.16 -6.06
N ILE A 819 -14.67 -21.04 -4.74
CA ILE A 819 -15.70 -20.59 -3.80
C ILE A 819 -15.28 -19.25 -3.21
N LEU A 820 -16.09 -18.21 -3.43
CA LEU A 820 -15.91 -16.90 -2.82
C LEU A 820 -16.70 -16.83 -1.51
N ALA A 821 -16.00 -16.52 -0.43
CA ALA A 821 -16.49 -16.44 0.93
C ALA A 821 -15.87 -15.24 1.69
N THR A 822 -15.69 -14.11 0.99
CA THR A 822 -14.94 -12.94 1.46
C THR A 822 -15.61 -12.14 2.60
N GLY A 823 -16.82 -12.54 3.00
CA GLY A 823 -17.54 -11.91 4.11
C GLY A 823 -18.09 -10.52 3.75
N PHE A 824 -17.97 -9.58 4.69
CA PHE A 824 -18.60 -8.26 4.60
C PHE A 824 -17.74 -7.20 5.32
N HIS A 825 -17.98 -5.93 4.97
CA HIS A 825 -17.47 -4.76 5.67
C HIS A 825 -18.57 -4.12 6.52
N THR A 826 -18.21 -3.51 7.65
CA THR A 826 -19.17 -2.83 8.53
C THR A 826 -19.37 -1.39 8.09
N PHE A 827 -20.62 -0.97 7.90
CA PHE A 827 -20.96 0.43 7.60
C PHE A 827 -20.38 1.39 8.64
N ASP A 828 -19.79 2.49 8.17
CA ASP A 828 -19.16 3.52 8.99
C ASP A 828 -20.15 4.67 9.31
N PRO A 829 -20.65 4.79 10.55
CA PRO A 829 -21.64 5.80 10.90
C PRO A 829 -21.14 7.24 10.87
N ARG A 830 -19.85 7.51 10.63
CA ARG A 830 -19.33 8.89 10.47
C ARG A 830 -20.04 9.66 9.36
N VAL A 831 -20.60 8.94 8.37
CA VAL A 831 -21.38 9.54 7.28
C VAL A 831 -22.77 10.04 7.72
N ILE A 832 -23.18 9.78 8.97
CA ILE A 832 -24.42 10.29 9.59
C ILE A 832 -24.03 11.29 10.69
N PRO A 833 -23.85 12.59 10.37
CA PRO A 833 -23.33 13.58 11.32
C PRO A 833 -24.18 13.70 12.59
N ASN A 834 -25.49 13.51 12.47
CA ASN A 834 -26.45 13.60 13.58
C ASN A 834 -26.25 12.54 14.67
N TYR A 835 -25.44 11.51 14.42
CA TYR A 835 -25.09 10.49 15.40
C TYR A 835 -23.75 10.72 16.08
N HIS A 836 -22.94 11.69 15.63
CA HIS A 836 -21.68 12.07 16.27
C HIS A 836 -20.70 10.90 16.54
N TYR A 837 -20.75 9.85 15.72
CA TYR A 837 -19.86 8.70 15.88
C TYR A 837 -18.40 9.10 15.61
N LYS A 838 -17.48 8.72 16.52
CA LYS A 838 -16.05 9.11 16.54
C LYS A 838 -15.81 10.64 16.60
N ASP A 839 -16.81 11.42 16.97
CA ASP A 839 -16.63 12.84 17.33
C ASP A 839 -15.95 12.91 18.71
N PRO A 840 -14.81 13.61 18.87
CA PRO A 840 -14.15 13.79 20.17
C PRO A 840 -15.08 14.39 21.23
N GLY A 841 -16.08 15.17 20.81
CA GLY A 841 -17.12 15.71 21.67
C GLY A 841 -18.13 14.66 22.16
N TYR A 842 -18.20 13.47 21.57
CA TYR A 842 -19.19 12.41 21.85
C TYR A 842 -18.55 11.01 21.96
N PRO A 843 -17.62 10.79 22.90
CA PRO A 843 -16.87 9.53 23.01
C PRO A 843 -17.73 8.32 23.44
N ASP A 844 -18.94 8.54 23.97
CA ASP A 844 -19.82 7.51 24.52
C ASP A 844 -20.78 6.90 23.48
N ILE A 845 -20.47 7.08 22.19
CA ILE A 845 -21.22 6.52 21.06
C ILE A 845 -20.30 5.54 20.34
N ILE A 846 -20.68 4.26 20.39
CA ILE A 846 -19.90 3.15 19.84
C ILE A 846 -20.75 2.33 18.87
N THR A 847 -20.12 1.52 18.04
CA THR A 847 -20.77 0.54 17.17
C THR A 847 -21.04 -0.77 17.89
N GLY A 848 -21.92 -1.58 17.30
CA GLY A 848 -22.18 -2.95 17.78
C GLY A 848 -20.93 -3.82 17.82
N LEU A 849 -19.97 -3.63 16.91
CA LEU A 849 -18.74 -4.44 16.89
C LEU A 849 -17.71 -3.94 17.91
N GLU A 850 -17.58 -2.63 18.13
CA GLU A 850 -16.83 -2.09 19.27
C GLU A 850 -17.40 -2.61 20.60
N PHE A 851 -18.72 -2.67 20.72
CA PHE A 851 -19.38 -3.27 21.90
C PHE A 851 -19.02 -4.75 22.08
N GLU A 852 -18.93 -5.55 21.02
CA GLU A 852 -18.40 -6.93 21.12
C GLU A 852 -16.99 -6.94 21.69
N ARG A 853 -16.10 -6.10 21.17
CA ARG A 853 -14.70 -6.05 21.62
C ARG A 853 -14.62 -5.65 23.10
N LEU A 854 -15.40 -4.66 23.54
CA LEU A 854 -15.43 -4.22 24.95
C LEU A 854 -16.10 -5.23 25.90
N THR A 855 -16.91 -6.16 25.40
CA THR A 855 -17.58 -7.18 26.22
C THR A 855 -16.90 -8.55 26.15
N ASN A 856 -16.05 -8.77 25.15
CA ASN A 856 -15.27 -9.98 24.98
C ASN A 856 -14.19 -10.11 26.07
N SER A 857 -14.11 -11.30 26.65
CA SER A 857 -13.10 -11.62 27.69
C SER A 857 -11.64 -11.50 27.21
N ALA A 858 -11.37 -11.74 25.93
CA ALA A 858 -10.07 -11.54 25.29
C ALA A 858 -10.00 -10.18 24.55
N GLY A 859 -10.95 -9.28 24.82
CA GLY A 859 -10.96 -7.92 24.30
C GLY A 859 -10.19 -6.95 25.19
N PRO A 860 -10.04 -5.68 24.75
CA PRO A 860 -9.18 -4.69 25.39
C PRO A 860 -9.54 -4.34 26.84
N THR A 861 -10.79 -4.60 27.25
CA THR A 861 -11.27 -4.32 28.62
C THR A 861 -11.51 -5.59 29.43
N GLU A 862 -11.04 -6.75 28.97
CA GLU A 862 -11.25 -8.06 29.62
C GLU A 862 -12.73 -8.34 29.90
N GLY A 863 -13.60 -7.89 29.00
CA GLY A 863 -15.05 -7.97 29.09
C GLY A 863 -15.70 -7.01 30.09
N LYS A 864 -14.98 -6.04 30.64
CA LYS A 864 -15.55 -4.99 31.51
C LYS A 864 -16.05 -3.83 30.63
N LEU A 865 -17.37 -3.69 30.53
CA LEU A 865 -17.98 -2.58 29.81
C LEU A 865 -17.95 -1.31 30.66
N LEU A 866 -17.19 -0.31 30.22
CA LEU A 866 -17.09 1.01 30.84
C LEU A 866 -17.48 2.10 29.83
N VAL A 867 -18.09 3.17 30.32
CA VAL A 867 -18.43 4.36 29.53
C VAL A 867 -17.13 5.11 29.20
N PRO A 868 -16.78 5.32 27.92
CA PRO A 868 -15.51 5.90 27.52
C PRO A 868 -15.15 7.23 28.19
N SER A 869 -16.11 8.16 28.34
CA SER A 869 -15.87 9.47 28.92
C SER A 869 -15.65 9.47 30.43
N THR A 870 -16.22 8.50 31.15
CA THR A 870 -16.23 8.51 32.64
C THR A 870 -15.43 7.37 33.25
N GLY A 871 -15.11 6.32 32.50
CA GLY A 871 -14.50 5.09 33.01
C GLY A 871 -15.39 4.32 33.99
N LYS A 872 -16.69 4.67 34.10
CA LYS A 872 -17.63 4.04 35.01
C LYS A 872 -18.51 3.02 34.29
N LYS A 873 -19.09 2.09 35.05
CA LYS A 873 -20.13 1.19 34.56
C LYS A 873 -21.35 2.01 34.09
N PRO A 874 -21.91 1.74 32.89
CA PRO A 874 -23.12 2.42 32.44
C PRO A 874 -24.32 2.02 33.31
N GLN A 875 -25.21 2.97 33.63
CA GLN A 875 -26.51 2.70 34.25
C GLN A 875 -27.58 2.48 33.18
N MET A 876 -27.52 3.18 32.04
CA MET A 876 -28.43 2.98 30.91
C MET A 876 -27.67 2.84 29.58
N ILE A 877 -28.00 1.79 28.82
CA ILE A 877 -27.47 1.54 27.46
C ILE A 877 -28.62 1.60 26.45
N ALA A 878 -28.44 2.41 25.40
CA ALA A 878 -29.35 2.48 24.27
C ALA A 878 -28.76 1.79 23.04
N PHE A 879 -29.42 0.75 22.54
CA PHE A 879 -29.08 0.10 21.27
C PHE A 879 -29.95 0.67 20.15
N ILE A 880 -29.34 1.21 19.10
CA ILE A 880 -30.05 1.80 17.95
C ILE A 880 -29.89 0.85 16.76
N ASN A 881 -31.01 0.27 16.30
CA ASN A 881 -31.03 -0.61 15.14
C ASN A 881 -31.13 0.19 13.82
N CYS A 882 -30.89 -0.50 12.70
CA CYS A 882 -31.05 0.05 11.35
C CYS A 882 -30.12 1.23 11.02
N VAL A 883 -28.97 1.35 11.69
CA VAL A 883 -27.98 2.40 11.37
C VAL A 883 -27.34 2.06 10.02
N GLY A 884 -27.59 2.89 9.01
CA GLY A 884 -27.19 2.64 7.62
C GLY A 884 -27.98 1.53 6.92
N SER A 885 -29.10 1.05 7.47
CA SER A 885 -29.93 0.00 6.83
C SER A 885 -31.40 0.39 6.82
N ARG A 886 -32.12 -0.03 5.78
CA ARG A 886 -33.51 0.38 5.53
C ARG A 886 -33.62 1.91 5.56
N ASP A 887 -32.67 2.54 4.89
CA ASP A 887 -32.50 3.97 4.74
C ASP A 887 -32.36 4.29 3.25
N LYS A 888 -33.12 5.26 2.75
CA LYS A 888 -33.09 5.62 1.33
C LYS A 888 -31.86 6.43 0.96
N GLU A 889 -31.22 7.09 1.93
CA GLU A 889 -30.00 7.87 1.71
C GLU A 889 -28.76 6.97 1.64
N PHE A 890 -28.81 5.82 2.29
CA PHE A 890 -27.73 4.83 2.33
C PHE A 890 -28.21 3.52 1.68
N HIS A 891 -28.64 2.55 2.49
CA HIS A 891 -29.00 1.20 2.01
C HIS A 891 -30.48 0.90 2.24
N GLU A 892 -31.23 0.66 1.16
CA GLU A 892 -32.66 0.31 1.27
C GLU A 892 -32.90 -1.10 1.84
N TYR A 893 -31.89 -1.99 1.77
CA TYR A 893 -31.98 -3.36 2.26
C TYR A 893 -31.90 -3.45 3.79
N CYS A 894 -32.26 -4.63 4.31
CA CYS A 894 -32.10 -4.95 5.72
C CYS A 894 -30.84 -5.79 5.92
N SER A 895 -30.00 -5.41 6.87
CA SER A 895 -28.78 -6.17 7.20
C SER A 895 -29.02 -7.50 7.91
N ARG A 896 -30.27 -7.88 8.19
CA ARG A 896 -30.71 -9.20 8.71
C ARG A 896 -30.16 -9.64 10.08
N TYR A 897 -29.08 -9.05 10.60
CA TYR A 897 -28.45 -9.44 11.86
C TYR A 897 -28.66 -8.42 13.00
N CYS A 898 -28.77 -7.13 12.69
CA CYS A 898 -28.72 -6.03 13.67
C CYS A 898 -29.77 -6.15 14.80
N CYS A 899 -31.00 -6.59 14.48
CA CYS A 899 -32.04 -6.84 15.49
C CYS A 899 -31.61 -7.92 16.48
N THR A 900 -31.13 -9.06 15.98
CA THR A 900 -30.69 -10.18 16.82
C THR A 900 -29.40 -9.85 17.58
N ALA A 901 -28.50 -9.04 17.00
CA ALA A 901 -27.33 -8.51 17.69
C ALA A 901 -27.74 -7.68 18.92
N SER A 902 -28.68 -6.72 18.77
CA SER A 902 -29.21 -5.95 19.90
C SER A 902 -29.90 -6.82 20.95
N VAL A 903 -30.68 -7.82 20.53
CA VAL A 903 -31.29 -8.79 21.45
C VAL A 903 -30.22 -9.57 22.21
N LYS A 904 -29.14 -10.01 21.54
CA LYS A 904 -28.01 -10.69 22.16
C LYS A 904 -27.26 -9.78 23.14
N HIS A 905 -26.92 -8.56 22.73
CA HIS A 905 -26.17 -7.61 23.57
C HIS A 905 -26.95 -7.22 24.82
N SER A 906 -28.23 -6.86 24.66
CA SER A 906 -29.10 -6.54 25.80
C SER A 906 -29.30 -7.74 26.73
N PHE A 907 -29.50 -8.94 26.18
CA PHE A 907 -29.54 -10.18 26.95
C PHE A 907 -28.26 -10.39 27.76
N LEU A 908 -27.09 -10.24 27.12
CA LEU A 908 -25.79 -10.41 27.75
C LEU A 908 -25.62 -9.44 28.93
N MET A 909 -26.01 -8.18 28.77
CA MET A 909 -25.93 -7.17 29.82
C MET A 909 -26.86 -7.49 30.99
N LYS A 910 -28.12 -7.83 30.73
CA LYS A 910 -29.05 -8.26 31.78
C LYS A 910 -28.61 -9.54 32.47
N ASN A 911 -28.04 -10.49 31.73
CA ASN A 911 -27.52 -11.72 32.32
C ASN A 911 -26.30 -11.48 33.22
N LYS A 912 -25.44 -10.51 32.87
CA LYS A 912 -24.22 -10.20 33.61
C LYS A 912 -24.46 -9.27 34.80
N TYR A 913 -25.36 -8.31 34.68
CA TYR A 913 -25.53 -7.22 35.63
C TYR A 913 -26.94 -7.09 36.21
N GLY A 914 -27.90 -7.92 35.79
CA GLY A 914 -29.27 -7.88 36.30
C GLY A 914 -29.92 -6.51 36.15
N ASP A 915 -30.53 -6.03 37.23
CA ASP A 915 -31.24 -4.75 37.30
C ASP A 915 -30.32 -3.55 37.54
N GLU A 916 -29.00 -3.75 37.67
CA GLU A 916 -28.05 -2.64 37.82
C GLU A 916 -27.86 -1.83 36.52
N ILE A 917 -28.28 -2.38 35.36
CA ILE A 917 -28.21 -1.71 34.06
C ILE A 917 -29.58 -1.77 33.38
N ASP A 918 -30.06 -0.61 32.95
CA ASP A 918 -31.18 -0.49 32.04
C ASP A 918 -30.71 -0.63 30.59
N THR A 919 -31.39 -1.48 29.84
CA THR A 919 -31.09 -1.73 28.42
C THR A 919 -32.33 -1.43 27.59
N VAL A 920 -32.18 -0.52 26.62
CA VAL A 920 -33.27 -0.08 25.75
C VAL A 920 -32.88 -0.28 24.30
N VAL A 921 -33.72 -0.96 23.52
CA VAL A 921 -33.50 -1.24 22.10
C VAL A 921 -34.47 -0.41 21.27
N PHE A 922 -33.95 0.46 20.41
CA PHE A 922 -34.68 1.33 19.49
C PHE A 922 -34.74 0.68 18.11
N TYR A 923 -35.94 0.50 17.56
CA TYR A 923 -36.13 -0.30 16.35
C TYR A 923 -37.25 0.21 15.43
N LYS A 924 -37.20 -0.15 14.14
CA LYS A 924 -38.33 0.03 13.19
C LYS A 924 -39.27 -1.18 13.27
N ASP A 925 -38.71 -2.37 13.05
CA ASP A 925 -39.34 -3.69 13.28
C ASP A 925 -38.31 -4.61 13.97
N ILE A 926 -38.76 -5.49 14.87
CA ILE A 926 -37.91 -6.56 15.40
C ILE A 926 -37.95 -7.74 14.42
N ARG A 927 -36.79 -8.10 13.88
CA ARG A 927 -36.62 -9.19 12.90
C ARG A 927 -35.80 -10.32 13.49
N THR A 928 -36.45 -11.13 14.30
CA THR A 928 -35.93 -12.32 15.01
C THR A 928 -36.36 -13.60 14.29
N PHE A 929 -36.17 -13.64 12.97
CA PHE A 929 -36.53 -14.80 12.16
C PHE A 929 -35.45 -15.89 12.28
N GLY A 930 -35.87 -17.15 12.37
CA GLY A 930 -34.97 -18.29 12.59
C GLY A 930 -35.34 -19.07 13.86
N LYS A 931 -34.79 -20.28 14.00
CA LYS A 931 -35.11 -21.16 15.13
C LYS A 931 -34.43 -20.65 16.40
N GLY A 932 -35.19 -20.35 17.46
CA GLY A 932 -34.66 -19.89 18.75
C GLY A 932 -34.50 -18.37 18.89
N TYR A 933 -34.73 -17.59 17.82
CA TYR A 933 -34.47 -16.15 17.79
C TYR A 933 -35.58 -15.36 18.48
N GLU A 934 -36.84 -15.74 18.21
CA GLU A 934 -38.01 -15.15 18.86
C GLU A 934 -38.09 -15.54 20.34
N GLU A 935 -37.68 -16.76 20.67
CA GLU A 935 -37.57 -17.25 22.04
C GLU A 935 -36.52 -16.46 22.83
N LEU A 936 -35.36 -16.17 22.22
CA LEU A 936 -34.35 -15.31 22.82
C LEU A 936 -34.88 -13.88 23.02
N TYR A 937 -35.57 -13.31 22.04
CA TYR A 937 -36.20 -11.99 22.17
C TYR A 937 -37.21 -11.93 23.33
N ASN A 938 -38.11 -12.91 23.41
CA ASN A 938 -39.08 -12.99 24.50
C ASN A 938 -38.40 -13.19 25.86
N LYS A 939 -37.33 -13.99 25.91
CA LYS A 939 -36.51 -14.14 27.12
C LYS A 939 -35.88 -12.81 27.54
N SER A 940 -35.29 -12.06 26.62
CA SER A 940 -34.74 -10.72 26.91
C SER A 940 -35.80 -9.77 27.48
N ARG A 941 -37.03 -9.79 26.94
CA ARG A 941 -38.15 -9.00 27.48
C ARG A 941 -38.50 -9.39 28.92
N THR A 942 -38.56 -10.69 29.22
CA THR A 942 -38.83 -11.15 30.59
C THR A 942 -37.75 -10.76 31.59
N MET A 943 -36.53 -10.47 31.11
CA MET A 943 -35.41 -9.95 31.90
C MET A 943 -35.40 -8.42 32.01
N GLY A 944 -36.47 -7.73 31.59
CA GLY A 944 -36.61 -6.29 31.72
C GLY A 944 -35.91 -5.46 30.63
N VAL A 945 -35.50 -6.07 29.52
CA VAL A 945 -35.04 -5.30 28.34
C VAL A 945 -36.23 -4.56 27.72
N GLN A 946 -36.09 -3.26 27.54
CA GLN A 946 -37.11 -2.43 26.92
C GLN A 946 -36.93 -2.38 25.40
N PHE A 947 -38.01 -2.50 24.64
CA PHE A 947 -38.00 -2.42 23.18
C PHE A 947 -38.92 -1.29 22.75
N ILE A 948 -38.34 -0.22 22.21
CA ILE A 948 -39.05 1.00 21.83
C ILE A 948 -39.09 1.10 20.31
N LYS A 949 -40.30 1.16 19.76
CA LYS A 949 -40.50 1.38 18.34
C LYS A 949 -40.26 2.85 18.02
N GLY A 950 -39.25 3.11 17.19
CA GLY A 950 -38.78 4.44 16.82
C GLY A 950 -37.25 4.50 16.77
N ILE A 951 -36.71 5.21 15.78
CA ILE A 951 -35.27 5.45 15.61
C ILE A 951 -35.02 6.95 15.87
N PRO A 952 -34.03 7.31 16.71
CA PRO A 952 -33.72 8.71 16.95
C PRO A 952 -33.17 9.37 15.68
N SER A 953 -33.59 10.62 15.44
CA SER A 953 -33.12 11.42 14.31
C SER A 953 -31.77 12.10 14.57
N GLU A 954 -31.49 12.44 15.83
CA GLU A 954 -30.29 13.17 16.24
C GLU A 954 -29.97 12.87 17.72
N ILE A 955 -28.68 12.78 18.03
CA ILE A 955 -28.15 12.63 19.39
C ILE A 955 -27.56 13.97 19.83
N ARG A 956 -27.88 14.41 21.05
CA ARG A 956 -27.46 15.73 21.58
C ARG A 956 -26.86 15.59 22.98
N LYS A 957 -26.16 16.64 23.44
CA LYS A 957 -25.71 16.81 24.82
C LYS A 957 -26.50 17.88 25.56
N ASP A 958 -26.84 17.62 26.82
CA ASP A 958 -27.41 18.63 27.71
C ASP A 958 -26.31 19.57 28.26
N THR A 959 -26.71 20.59 29.03
CA THR A 959 -25.77 21.55 29.64
C THR A 959 -24.77 20.91 30.61
N ASN A 960 -25.01 19.66 31.03
CA ASN A 960 -24.13 18.88 31.89
C ASN A 960 -23.35 17.81 31.10
N ASN A 961 -23.25 17.95 29.78
CA ASN A 961 -22.59 17.02 28.85
C ASN A 961 -23.19 15.60 28.80
N ARG A 962 -24.41 15.38 29.28
CA ARG A 962 -25.08 14.07 29.21
C ARG A 962 -25.77 13.88 27.87
N LEU A 963 -25.62 12.67 27.30
CA LEU A 963 -26.28 12.31 26.05
C LEU A 963 -27.80 12.25 26.23
N TYR A 964 -28.53 12.72 25.22
CA TYR A 964 -29.96 12.52 25.12
C TYR A 964 -30.44 12.52 23.67
N PHE A 965 -31.60 11.91 23.45
CA PHE A 965 -32.34 12.01 22.20
C PHE A 965 -33.84 11.82 22.47
N ASP A 966 -34.65 12.28 21.52
CA ASP A 966 -36.10 12.27 21.61
C ASP A 966 -36.68 11.26 20.61
N VAL A 967 -37.56 10.36 21.06
CA VAL A 967 -38.24 9.37 20.21
C VAL A 967 -39.74 9.46 20.43
N TYR A 968 -40.51 9.51 19.34
CA TYR A 968 -41.96 9.39 19.40
C TYR A 968 -42.34 7.94 19.72
N ASN A 969 -43.07 7.73 20.81
CA ASN A 969 -43.57 6.44 21.23
C ASN A 969 -45.03 6.30 20.77
N ASP A 970 -45.26 5.46 19.77
CA ASP A 970 -46.57 5.19 19.18
C ASP A 970 -47.59 4.67 20.23
N GLU A 971 -47.15 3.88 21.21
CA GLU A 971 -48.03 3.26 22.22
C GLU A 971 -48.53 4.27 23.26
N LEU A 972 -47.72 5.30 23.54
CA LEU A 972 -48.01 6.33 24.53
C LEU A 972 -48.48 7.65 23.90
N ASP A 973 -48.46 7.75 22.56
CA ASP A 973 -48.74 8.95 21.77
C ASP A 973 -47.98 10.20 22.28
N LYS A 974 -46.69 10.01 22.62
CA LYS A 974 -45.84 11.04 23.24
C LYS A 974 -44.41 10.95 22.74
N ILE A 975 -43.75 12.10 22.70
CA ILE A 975 -42.30 12.18 22.53
C ILE A 975 -41.65 11.94 23.90
N ILE A 976 -40.79 10.93 23.98
CA ILE A 976 -40.05 10.56 25.18
C ILE A 976 -38.57 10.87 24.98
N ARG A 977 -37.99 11.58 25.96
CA ARG A 977 -36.56 11.85 26.01
C ARG A 977 -35.84 10.76 26.78
N TYR A 978 -34.88 10.11 26.12
CA TYR A 978 -33.98 9.14 26.74
C TYR A 978 -32.63 9.79 27.06
N ARG A 979 -32.00 9.38 28.16
CA ARG A 979 -30.69 9.87 28.61
C ARG A 979 -29.75 8.70 28.91
N PRO A 980 -29.28 7.97 27.88
CA PRO A 980 -28.36 6.86 28.08
C PRO A 980 -26.97 7.37 28.47
N ASP A 981 -26.22 6.53 29.20
CA ASP A 981 -24.79 6.76 29.45
C ASP A 981 -23.93 6.26 28.29
N LEU A 982 -24.44 5.26 27.55
CA LEU A 982 -23.76 4.65 26.41
C LEU A 982 -24.75 4.38 25.27
N ILE A 983 -24.40 4.76 24.05
CA ILE A 983 -25.18 4.48 22.84
C ILE A 983 -24.43 3.49 21.96
N VAL A 984 -25.11 2.43 21.53
CA VAL A 984 -24.58 1.38 20.66
C VAL A 984 -25.32 1.39 19.33
N LEU A 985 -24.61 1.72 18.25
CA LEU A 985 -25.11 1.78 16.89
C LEU A 985 -24.97 0.42 16.21
N GLN A 986 -26.08 -0.26 15.90
CA GLN A 986 -26.04 -1.50 15.12
C GLN A 986 -26.00 -1.18 13.63
N THR A 987 -24.79 -1.25 13.07
CA THR A 987 -24.47 -0.82 11.71
C THR A 987 -24.89 -1.84 10.65
N ALA A 988 -24.92 -1.40 9.40
CA ALA A 988 -25.22 -2.25 8.26
C ALA A 988 -24.03 -3.15 7.89
N MET A 989 -24.33 -4.29 7.24
CA MET A 989 -23.33 -5.06 6.50
C MET A 989 -23.25 -4.50 5.08
N GLU A 990 -22.04 -4.24 4.61
CA GLU A 990 -21.71 -3.79 3.26
C GLU A 990 -20.84 -4.84 2.55
N PRO A 991 -20.81 -4.87 1.21
CA PRO A 991 -19.82 -5.65 0.49
C PRO A 991 -18.39 -5.19 0.86
N GLN A 992 -17.40 -6.07 0.67
CA GLN A 992 -16.01 -5.68 0.87
C GLN A 992 -15.62 -4.53 -0.09
N PRO A 993 -14.73 -3.59 0.32
CA PRO A 993 -14.33 -2.47 -0.54
C PRO A 993 -13.74 -2.90 -1.89
N ASP A 994 -13.10 -4.07 -1.94
CA ASP A 994 -12.50 -4.67 -3.13
C ASP A 994 -13.44 -5.64 -3.89
N ALA A 995 -14.71 -5.79 -3.47
CA ALA A 995 -15.65 -6.73 -4.08
C ALA A 995 -15.87 -6.46 -5.58
N LYS A 996 -15.88 -5.18 -5.98
CA LYS A 996 -16.00 -4.80 -7.40
C LYS A 996 -14.81 -5.28 -8.22
N GLN A 997 -13.59 -4.99 -7.76
CA GLN A 997 -12.36 -5.43 -8.42
C GLN A 997 -12.31 -6.95 -8.53
N LEU A 998 -12.69 -7.65 -7.46
CA LEU A 998 -12.77 -9.11 -7.45
C LEU A 998 -13.85 -9.63 -8.40
N SER A 999 -15.01 -8.96 -8.51
CA SER A 999 -16.06 -9.33 -9.46
C SER A 999 -15.59 -9.23 -10.91
N GLU A 1000 -14.84 -8.17 -11.25
CA GLU A 1000 -14.32 -7.93 -12.58
C GLU A 1000 -13.26 -8.97 -12.93
N MET A 1001 -12.31 -9.21 -12.02
CA MET A 1001 -11.27 -10.25 -12.15
C MET A 1001 -11.87 -11.66 -12.29
N MET A 1002 -12.93 -11.94 -11.56
CA MET A 1002 -13.60 -13.25 -11.57
C MET A 1002 -14.66 -13.39 -12.67
N GLY A 1003 -14.98 -12.34 -13.43
CA GLY A 1003 -16.08 -12.34 -14.39
C GLY A 1003 -17.42 -12.69 -13.73
N LEU A 1004 -17.73 -12.05 -12.60
CA LEU A 1004 -18.97 -12.22 -11.83
C LEU A 1004 -19.82 -10.96 -11.90
N SER A 1005 -21.13 -11.13 -11.70
CA SER A 1005 -22.06 -10.01 -11.56
C SER A 1005 -22.26 -9.66 -10.09
N THR A 1006 -22.48 -8.38 -9.82
CA THR A 1006 -22.98 -7.90 -8.52
C THR A 1006 -24.43 -7.43 -8.66
N ASP A 1007 -25.15 -7.38 -7.55
CA ASP A 1007 -26.43 -6.68 -7.47
C ASP A 1007 -26.24 -5.15 -7.41
N LYS A 1008 -27.36 -4.42 -7.27
CA LYS A 1008 -27.35 -2.94 -7.21
C LYS A 1008 -26.61 -2.39 -5.98
N ASP A 1009 -26.47 -3.20 -4.93
CA ASP A 1009 -25.90 -2.84 -3.64
C ASP A 1009 -24.43 -3.28 -3.53
N GLY A 1010 -23.90 -3.96 -4.56
CA GLY A 1010 -22.50 -4.37 -4.68
C GLY A 1010 -22.19 -5.77 -4.14
N PHE A 1011 -23.19 -6.54 -3.67
CA PHE A 1011 -23.00 -7.93 -3.28
C PHE A 1011 -22.93 -8.85 -4.51
N PHE A 1012 -22.24 -10.00 -4.40
CA PHE A 1012 -22.17 -10.95 -5.51
C PHE A 1012 -23.54 -11.57 -5.80
N LEU A 1013 -23.91 -11.61 -7.08
CA LEU A 1013 -25.22 -12.05 -7.53
C LEU A 1013 -25.25 -13.56 -7.79
N GLU A 1014 -26.19 -14.27 -7.15
CA GLU A 1014 -26.40 -15.69 -7.42
C GLU A 1014 -27.04 -15.96 -8.79
N LYS A 1015 -26.93 -17.21 -9.27
CA LYS A 1015 -27.58 -17.68 -10.51
C LYS A 1015 -29.10 -17.54 -10.43
N HIS A 1016 -29.68 -17.97 -9.31
CA HIS A 1016 -31.10 -17.80 -9.02
C HIS A 1016 -31.39 -17.99 -7.53
N ILE A 1017 -32.10 -17.03 -6.92
CA ILE A 1017 -32.40 -16.96 -5.48
C ILE A 1017 -32.93 -18.24 -4.82
N LYS A 1018 -33.56 -19.15 -5.59
CA LYS A 1018 -34.07 -20.45 -5.10
C LYS A 1018 -33.45 -21.69 -5.74
N LEU A 1019 -32.97 -21.58 -6.98
CA LEU A 1019 -32.59 -22.75 -7.78
C LEU A 1019 -31.08 -22.97 -7.83
N GLY A 1020 -30.32 -21.89 -7.66
CA GLY A 1020 -28.86 -21.91 -7.53
C GLY A 1020 -28.43 -20.78 -6.61
N PRO A 1021 -28.76 -20.82 -5.31
CA PRO A 1021 -28.55 -19.71 -4.37
C PRO A 1021 -27.07 -19.48 -4.01
N VAL A 1022 -26.19 -20.42 -4.34
CA VAL A 1022 -24.73 -20.33 -4.13
C VAL A 1022 -23.93 -20.52 -5.42
N GLU A 1023 -24.64 -20.75 -6.55
CA GLU A 1023 -24.05 -20.81 -7.88
C GLU A 1023 -24.04 -19.40 -8.48
N THR A 1024 -23.17 -19.16 -9.45
CA THR A 1024 -23.17 -17.91 -10.23
C THR A 1024 -23.55 -18.19 -11.68
N ALA A 1025 -23.74 -17.14 -12.47
CA ALA A 1025 -23.89 -17.29 -13.92
C ALA A 1025 -22.61 -17.86 -14.58
N SER A 1026 -21.45 -17.68 -13.95
CA SER A 1026 -20.16 -18.18 -14.40
C SER A 1026 -19.88 -19.55 -13.79
N SER A 1027 -20.08 -20.59 -14.60
CA SER A 1027 -19.93 -21.99 -14.17
C SER A 1027 -18.59 -22.27 -13.49
N GLY A 1028 -18.62 -23.05 -12.40
CA GLY A 1028 -17.44 -23.39 -11.60
C GLY A 1028 -16.98 -22.34 -10.60
N LYS A 1029 -17.65 -21.19 -10.55
CA LYS A 1029 -17.45 -20.14 -9.55
C LYS A 1029 -18.70 -20.07 -8.67
N PHE A 1030 -18.52 -20.24 -7.37
CA PHE A 1030 -19.56 -20.29 -6.36
C PHE A 1030 -19.40 -19.12 -5.38
N ILE A 1031 -20.50 -18.68 -4.77
CA ILE A 1031 -20.52 -17.61 -3.77
C ILE A 1031 -21.25 -18.10 -2.53
N ALA A 1032 -20.70 -17.80 -1.34
CA ALA A 1032 -21.29 -18.24 -0.09
C ALA A 1032 -21.04 -17.23 1.04
N GLY A 1033 -22.00 -17.10 1.94
CA GLY A 1033 -21.89 -16.25 3.11
C GLY A 1033 -22.17 -14.78 2.80
N ALA A 1034 -21.71 -13.90 3.68
CA ALA A 1034 -22.12 -12.50 3.68
C ALA A 1034 -21.70 -11.71 2.42
N CYS A 1035 -20.79 -12.24 1.60
CA CYS A 1035 -20.42 -11.61 0.33
C CYS A 1035 -21.53 -11.68 -0.73
N ARG A 1036 -22.52 -12.55 -0.55
CA ARG A 1036 -23.76 -12.62 -1.36
C ARG A 1036 -24.84 -11.65 -0.84
N GLY A 1037 -24.70 -11.17 0.38
CA GLY A 1037 -25.68 -10.31 1.04
C GLY A 1037 -25.81 -10.59 2.52
N PRO A 1038 -26.46 -9.70 3.28
CA PRO A 1038 -26.49 -9.79 4.74
C PRO A 1038 -27.16 -11.07 5.26
N LEU A 1039 -26.52 -11.75 6.20
CA LEU A 1039 -26.97 -13.00 6.80
C LEU A 1039 -26.25 -13.30 8.13
N ASP A 1040 -26.71 -14.31 8.85
CA ASP A 1040 -26.08 -14.74 10.11
C ASP A 1040 -25.13 -15.94 9.94
N ILE A 1041 -24.50 -16.36 11.04
CA ILE A 1041 -23.53 -17.45 11.06
C ILE A 1041 -24.14 -18.79 10.62
N THR A 1042 -25.40 -19.06 10.96
CA THR A 1042 -26.05 -20.34 10.62
C THR A 1042 -26.30 -20.44 9.12
N ASP A 1043 -26.81 -19.36 8.52
CA ASP A 1043 -26.99 -19.25 7.08
C ASP A 1043 -25.63 -19.30 6.36
N ALA A 1044 -24.60 -18.67 6.92
CA ALA A 1044 -23.23 -18.66 6.38
C ALA A 1044 -22.63 -20.07 6.29
N VAL A 1045 -22.66 -20.82 7.39
CA VAL A 1045 -22.18 -22.20 7.47
C VAL A 1045 -22.94 -23.10 6.49
N SER A 1046 -24.25 -22.93 6.40
CA SER A 1046 -25.11 -23.69 5.49
C SER A 1046 -24.76 -23.42 4.02
N GLN A 1047 -24.55 -22.15 3.65
CA GLN A 1047 -24.13 -21.78 2.30
C GLN A 1047 -22.72 -22.26 1.97
N GLY A 1048 -21.77 -22.18 2.91
CA GLY A 1048 -20.41 -22.71 2.71
C GLY A 1048 -20.42 -24.20 2.41
N THR A 1049 -21.22 -24.97 3.15
CA THR A 1049 -21.43 -26.41 2.92
C THR A 1049 -22.07 -26.67 1.56
N ALA A 1050 -23.10 -25.91 1.18
CA ALA A 1050 -23.77 -26.06 -0.11
C ALA A 1050 -22.83 -25.77 -1.29
N ALA A 1051 -22.04 -24.70 -1.21
CA ALA A 1051 -21.03 -24.36 -2.21
C ALA A 1051 -19.97 -25.46 -2.35
N ALA A 1052 -19.47 -25.99 -1.22
CA ALA A 1052 -18.54 -27.12 -1.21
C ALA A 1052 -19.10 -28.35 -1.92
N MET A 1053 -20.37 -28.73 -1.66
CA MET A 1053 -20.97 -29.90 -2.31
C MET A 1053 -21.14 -29.73 -3.82
N LEU A 1054 -21.50 -28.52 -4.27
CA LEU A 1054 -21.64 -28.23 -5.70
C LEU A 1054 -20.28 -28.15 -6.42
N ALA A 1055 -19.28 -27.54 -5.77
CA ALA A 1055 -17.91 -27.54 -6.26
C ALA A 1055 -17.34 -28.97 -6.33
N ALA A 1056 -17.56 -29.78 -5.30
CA ALA A 1056 -17.13 -31.19 -5.28
C ALA A 1056 -17.78 -32.00 -6.41
N LYS A 1057 -19.07 -31.80 -6.67
CA LYS A 1057 -19.77 -32.44 -7.78
C LYS A 1057 -19.12 -32.11 -9.13
N LEU A 1058 -18.71 -30.85 -9.32
CA LEU A 1058 -18.01 -30.42 -10.53
C LEU A 1058 -16.62 -31.05 -10.63
N ILE A 1059 -15.84 -30.94 -9.56
CA ILE A 1059 -14.42 -31.36 -9.52
C ILE A 1059 -14.26 -32.87 -9.65
N LYS A 1060 -15.12 -33.66 -9.00
CA LYS A 1060 -15.07 -35.14 -9.07
C LYS A 1060 -15.57 -35.70 -10.41
N ASN A 1061 -16.21 -34.89 -11.24
CA ASN A 1061 -16.74 -35.38 -12.50
C ASN A 1061 -15.61 -35.51 -13.53
N LYS A 1062 -15.47 -36.70 -14.13
CA LYS A 1062 -14.40 -36.99 -15.11
C LYS A 1062 -14.58 -36.23 -16.43
N SER A 1063 -15.80 -35.81 -16.71
CA SER A 1063 -16.17 -35.09 -17.92
C SER A 1063 -17.14 -33.95 -17.59
N ILE A 1064 -16.73 -32.73 -17.87
CA ILE A 1064 -17.54 -31.51 -17.78
C ILE A 1064 -17.89 -31.12 -19.21
N GLU A 1065 -19.18 -31.01 -19.49
CA GLU A 1065 -19.68 -30.52 -20.79
C GLU A 1065 -19.62 -28.99 -20.80
N LYS A 1066 -18.82 -28.44 -21.70
CA LYS A 1066 -18.79 -27.01 -22.02
C LYS A 1066 -19.69 -26.73 -23.22
N GLU A 1067 -20.41 -25.61 -23.18
CA GLU A 1067 -21.28 -25.21 -24.28
C GLU A 1067 -20.52 -25.12 -25.61
N ALA A 1068 -21.16 -25.59 -26.67
CA ALA A 1068 -20.62 -25.66 -28.03
C ALA A 1068 -20.77 -24.35 -28.83
N ILE A 1069 -21.23 -23.26 -28.22
CA ILE A 1069 -21.52 -21.97 -28.86
C ILE A 1069 -20.24 -21.15 -29.13
N THR A 1070 -19.23 -21.80 -29.69
CA THR A 1070 -17.91 -21.21 -29.95
C THR A 1070 -17.89 -20.40 -31.25
N ALA A 1071 -16.88 -19.55 -31.40
CA ALA A 1071 -16.60 -18.92 -32.69
C ALA A 1071 -16.25 -19.97 -33.77
N ILE A 1072 -16.42 -19.60 -35.03
CA ILE A 1072 -15.96 -20.33 -36.21
C ILE A 1072 -15.17 -19.34 -37.06
N ILE A 1073 -14.03 -19.78 -37.60
CA ILE A 1073 -13.18 -18.94 -38.45
C ILE A 1073 -13.18 -19.51 -39.86
N ASN A 1074 -13.67 -18.75 -40.82
CA ASN A 1074 -13.47 -19.00 -42.23
C ASN A 1074 -12.03 -18.61 -42.61
N LYS A 1075 -11.18 -19.63 -42.81
CA LYS A 1075 -9.76 -19.44 -43.11
C LYS A 1075 -9.52 -18.77 -44.47
N ASP A 1076 -10.44 -18.92 -45.42
CA ASP A 1076 -10.33 -18.30 -46.75
C ASP A 1076 -10.54 -16.79 -46.68
N LEU A 1077 -11.46 -16.33 -45.83
CA LEU A 1077 -11.74 -14.90 -45.60
C LEU A 1077 -10.79 -14.25 -44.57
N CYS A 1078 -10.13 -15.03 -43.73
CA CYS A 1078 -9.26 -14.51 -42.69
C CYS A 1078 -8.00 -13.88 -43.30
N SER A 1079 -7.78 -12.59 -43.06
CA SER A 1079 -6.59 -11.87 -43.53
C SER A 1079 -5.38 -11.99 -42.58
N GLY A 1080 -5.55 -12.61 -41.40
CA GLY A 1080 -4.49 -12.70 -40.39
C GLY A 1080 -4.20 -11.39 -39.65
N CYS A 1081 -5.12 -10.42 -39.66
CA CYS A 1081 -4.89 -9.07 -39.10
C CYS A 1081 -4.69 -9.01 -37.58
N GLY A 1082 -5.04 -10.06 -36.83
CA GLY A 1082 -4.82 -10.12 -35.38
C GLY A 1082 -5.83 -9.38 -34.50
N THR A 1083 -6.76 -8.59 -35.05
CA THR A 1083 -7.76 -7.84 -34.26
C THR A 1083 -8.52 -8.74 -33.28
N CYS A 1084 -8.95 -9.91 -33.74
CA CYS A 1084 -9.68 -10.87 -32.94
C CYS A 1084 -8.87 -11.43 -31.76
N VAL A 1085 -7.53 -11.47 -31.85
CA VAL A 1085 -6.65 -11.91 -30.75
C VAL A 1085 -6.67 -10.86 -29.65
N SER A 1086 -6.48 -9.57 -30.00
CA SER A 1086 -6.54 -8.47 -29.03
C SER A 1086 -7.93 -8.27 -28.41
N THR A 1087 -9.00 -8.66 -29.10
CA THR A 1087 -10.38 -8.53 -28.59
C THR A 1087 -10.75 -9.65 -27.60
N CYS A 1088 -10.09 -10.82 -27.67
CA CYS A 1088 -10.49 -11.98 -26.88
C CYS A 1088 -10.00 -11.88 -25.42
N THR A 1089 -10.91 -11.61 -24.49
CA THR A 1089 -10.61 -11.57 -23.05
C THR A 1089 -10.24 -12.92 -22.44
N PHE A 1090 -10.42 -14.02 -23.19
CA PHE A 1090 -10.16 -15.39 -22.74
C PHE A 1090 -8.91 -16.00 -23.37
N ASN A 1091 -8.17 -15.23 -24.19
CA ASN A 1091 -7.02 -15.72 -24.96
C ASN A 1091 -7.33 -16.99 -25.78
N ALA A 1092 -8.56 -17.12 -26.27
CA ALA A 1092 -8.99 -18.27 -27.05
C ALA A 1092 -8.51 -18.23 -28.50
N LEU A 1093 -7.96 -17.10 -28.95
CA LEU A 1093 -7.53 -16.88 -30.33
C LEU A 1093 -6.03 -16.62 -30.41
N SER A 1094 -5.36 -17.28 -31.34
CA SER A 1094 -3.95 -17.09 -31.68
C SER A 1094 -3.79 -16.81 -33.17
N LEU A 1095 -2.62 -16.33 -33.61
CA LEU A 1095 -2.25 -16.30 -35.02
C LEU A 1095 -1.30 -17.47 -35.30
N GLU A 1096 -1.65 -18.29 -36.28
CA GLU A 1096 -0.86 -19.43 -36.73
C GLU A 1096 -0.64 -19.36 -38.23
N MET A 1097 0.49 -19.88 -38.69
CA MET A 1097 0.81 -19.93 -40.11
C MET A 1097 0.10 -21.12 -40.75
N ASP A 1098 -0.64 -20.88 -41.83
CA ASP A 1098 -1.29 -21.95 -42.59
C ASP A 1098 -0.31 -22.65 -43.55
N ALA A 1099 -0.80 -23.70 -44.24
CA ALA A 1099 0.00 -24.51 -45.16
C ALA A 1099 0.56 -23.73 -46.36
N ASP A 1100 -0.02 -22.57 -46.69
CA ASP A 1100 0.43 -21.68 -47.77
C ASP A 1100 1.38 -20.57 -47.27
N GLY A 1101 1.79 -20.63 -46.00
CA GLY A 1101 2.68 -19.66 -45.37
C GLY A 1101 2.02 -18.34 -44.97
N LYS A 1102 0.68 -18.27 -44.96
CA LYS A 1102 -0.07 -17.08 -44.57
C LYS A 1102 -0.49 -17.15 -43.11
N MET A 1103 -0.38 -16.05 -42.39
CA MET A 1103 -0.88 -15.97 -41.02
C MET A 1103 -2.41 -15.96 -41.01
N LYS A 1104 -3.01 -16.83 -40.19
CA LYS A 1104 -4.46 -16.96 -40.02
C LYS A 1104 -4.79 -17.06 -38.54
N SER A 1105 -5.94 -16.51 -38.15
CA SER A 1105 -6.43 -16.66 -36.79
C SER A 1105 -6.84 -18.11 -36.52
N GLN A 1106 -6.41 -18.68 -35.42
CA GLN A 1106 -6.75 -20.02 -34.95
C GLN A 1106 -7.54 -19.92 -33.64
N LEU A 1107 -8.59 -20.74 -33.50
CA LEU A 1107 -9.42 -20.80 -32.30
C LEU A 1107 -9.07 -22.03 -31.47
N ASN A 1108 -8.90 -21.82 -30.17
CA ASN A 1108 -8.97 -22.85 -29.16
C ASN A 1108 -10.42 -22.97 -28.66
N ASN A 1109 -11.14 -23.99 -29.14
CA ASN A 1109 -12.55 -24.22 -28.79
C ASN A 1109 -12.76 -24.41 -27.28
N ILE A 1110 -11.74 -24.87 -26.56
CA ILE A 1110 -11.82 -25.12 -25.12
C ILE A 1110 -11.79 -23.80 -24.34
N LEU A 1111 -11.03 -22.80 -24.81
CA LEU A 1111 -10.93 -21.47 -24.16
C LEU A 1111 -12.07 -20.53 -24.59
N CYS A 1112 -12.73 -20.79 -25.71
CA CYS A 1112 -13.80 -19.92 -26.22
C CYS A 1112 -15.05 -20.00 -25.34
N GLU A 1113 -15.40 -18.91 -24.65
CA GLU A 1113 -16.65 -18.80 -23.86
C GLU A 1113 -17.86 -18.35 -24.69
N GLY A 1114 -17.72 -18.25 -26.02
CA GLY A 1114 -18.85 -17.96 -26.89
C GLY A 1114 -19.38 -16.52 -26.85
N CYS A 1115 -18.61 -15.55 -26.36
CA CYS A 1115 -19.10 -14.18 -26.14
C CYS A 1115 -19.41 -13.36 -27.40
N GLY A 1116 -18.97 -13.81 -28.59
CA GLY A 1116 -19.23 -13.11 -29.87
C GLY A 1116 -18.38 -11.86 -30.14
N ALA A 1117 -17.62 -11.35 -29.17
CA ALA A 1117 -16.87 -10.10 -29.33
C ALA A 1117 -15.89 -10.10 -30.53
N CYS A 1118 -15.22 -11.23 -30.75
CA CYS A 1118 -14.30 -11.40 -31.87
C CYS A 1118 -14.98 -11.47 -33.24
N ALA A 1119 -16.21 -11.97 -33.32
CA ALA A 1119 -17.01 -11.98 -34.55
C ALA A 1119 -17.38 -10.56 -34.95
N VAL A 1120 -17.89 -9.77 -33.99
CA VAL A 1120 -18.21 -8.35 -34.19
C VAL A 1120 -16.99 -7.51 -34.57
N ALA A 1121 -15.84 -7.78 -33.96
CA ALA A 1121 -14.61 -7.03 -34.22
C ALA A 1121 -13.90 -7.42 -35.53
N CYS A 1122 -14.28 -8.53 -36.18
CA CYS A 1122 -13.56 -9.06 -37.33
C CYS A 1122 -13.81 -8.20 -38.59
N PRO A 1123 -12.82 -7.44 -39.09
CA PRO A 1123 -13.05 -6.51 -40.20
C PRO A 1123 -13.34 -7.22 -41.53
N SER A 1124 -12.83 -8.45 -41.72
CA SER A 1124 -13.08 -9.24 -42.93
C SER A 1124 -14.32 -10.12 -42.84
N LYS A 1125 -15.10 -10.02 -41.75
CA LYS A 1125 -16.24 -10.93 -41.45
C LYS A 1125 -15.90 -12.42 -41.59
N ALA A 1126 -14.64 -12.77 -41.33
CA ALA A 1126 -14.15 -14.14 -41.37
C ALA A 1126 -14.54 -14.94 -40.13
N ILE A 1127 -14.99 -14.29 -39.06
CA ILE A 1127 -15.36 -14.94 -37.80
C ILE A 1127 -16.87 -14.84 -37.62
N ASP A 1128 -17.49 -15.98 -37.33
CA ASP A 1128 -18.92 -16.12 -37.06
C ASP A 1128 -19.13 -16.93 -35.76
N MET A 1129 -20.37 -17.08 -35.27
CA MET A 1129 -20.67 -17.77 -34.01
C MET A 1129 -21.55 -19.01 -34.22
N LYS A 1130 -21.15 -20.15 -33.65
CA LYS A 1130 -22.04 -21.33 -33.55
C LYS A 1130 -23.27 -20.94 -32.72
N HIS A 1131 -24.44 -21.36 -33.18
CA HIS A 1131 -25.74 -21.10 -32.54
C HIS A 1131 -26.22 -19.63 -32.57
N TYR A 1132 -25.36 -18.67 -32.95
CA TYR A 1132 -25.70 -17.26 -33.08
C TYR A 1132 -25.06 -16.64 -34.34
N SER A 1133 -25.13 -17.34 -35.47
CA SER A 1133 -24.50 -16.88 -36.70
C SER A 1133 -25.13 -15.58 -37.21
N ASP A 1134 -24.39 -14.77 -37.95
CA ASP A 1134 -24.92 -13.52 -38.55
C ASP A 1134 -26.26 -13.76 -39.27
N GLN A 1135 -26.37 -14.81 -40.09
CA GLN A 1135 -27.61 -15.17 -40.80
C GLN A 1135 -28.78 -15.49 -39.85
N GLN A 1136 -28.51 -16.18 -38.73
CA GLN A 1136 -29.53 -16.51 -37.72
C GLN A 1136 -30.06 -15.25 -37.03
N ILE A 1137 -29.19 -14.27 -36.77
CA ILE A 1137 -29.55 -13.00 -36.14
C ILE A 1137 -30.28 -12.08 -37.13
N GLU A 1138 -29.77 -11.96 -38.37
CA GLU A 1138 -30.40 -11.16 -39.42
C GLU A 1138 -31.85 -11.60 -39.69
N VAL A 1139 -32.06 -12.91 -39.88
CA VAL A 1139 -33.41 -13.46 -40.09
C VAL A 1139 -34.32 -13.24 -38.87
N MET A 1140 -33.76 -13.30 -37.65
CA MET A 1140 -34.53 -12.97 -36.45
C MET A 1140 -34.98 -11.51 -36.47
N ILE A 1141 -34.10 -10.58 -36.83
CA ILE A 1141 -34.39 -9.14 -36.90
C ILE A 1141 -35.43 -8.86 -37.99
N GLU A 1142 -35.23 -9.37 -39.20
CA GLU A 1142 -36.15 -9.18 -40.33
C GLU A 1142 -37.56 -9.69 -39.98
N SER A 1143 -37.64 -10.88 -39.36
CA SER A 1143 -38.91 -11.48 -38.96
C SER A 1143 -39.65 -10.70 -37.86
N ALA A 1144 -38.98 -9.82 -37.11
CA ALA A 1144 -39.66 -8.96 -36.15
C ALA A 1144 -40.60 -7.96 -36.86
N PHE A 1145 -40.31 -7.61 -38.13
CA PHE A 1145 -41.03 -6.61 -38.91
C PHE A 1145 -41.88 -7.18 -40.06
N GLU A 1146 -41.87 -8.50 -40.25
CA GLU A 1146 -42.71 -9.17 -41.25
C GLU A 1146 -44.22 -8.99 -40.93
N ASP A 1147 -44.95 -8.34 -41.84
CA ASP A 1147 -46.41 -8.24 -41.76
C ASP A 1147 -47.08 -9.42 -42.51
N LEU A 1148 -47.56 -10.39 -41.74
CA LEU A 1148 -48.26 -11.58 -42.25
C LEU A 1148 -49.73 -11.33 -42.61
N SER A 1149 -50.22 -10.08 -42.55
CA SER A 1149 -51.56 -9.74 -43.06
C SER A 1149 -51.69 -9.89 -44.59
N SER A 1150 -50.57 -10.10 -45.29
CA SER A 1150 -50.48 -10.07 -46.76
C SER A 1150 -50.07 -11.41 -47.42
N THR A 1151 -49.83 -12.49 -46.67
CA THR A 1151 -49.41 -13.78 -47.24
C THR A 1151 -50.62 -14.69 -47.49
N PRO A 1152 -50.93 -15.10 -48.75
CA PRO A 1152 -52.01 -16.04 -49.02
C PRO A 1152 -51.70 -17.41 -48.41
N SER A 1153 -52.76 -18.03 -47.87
CA SER A 1153 -52.82 -19.34 -47.21
C SER A 1153 -52.11 -20.48 -47.94
#